data_AF-A0A5A8U975-F1
#
_entry.id   AF-A0A5A8U975-F1
#
_cell.length_a   1.000
_cell.length_b   1.000
_cell.length_c   1.000
_cell.angle_alpha   90.00
_cell.angle_beta   90.00
_cell.angle_gamma   90.00
#
_symmetry.space_group_name_H-M   'P 1'
#
loop_
_entity.id
_entity.type
_entity.pdbx_description
1 polymer ?
#
loop_
_entity_poly.entity_id
_entity_poly.type
_entity_poly.pdbx_seq_one_letter_code
_entity_poly.pdbx_strand_id
1 'polypeptide(L)'
;MQNSNITINTNTNTQPKGTTMLNNTFSKLKQLFIFSALTLSLNVTAVDTQAFNKEAYLDLSKPYSYNWNNKTAIKRKESQARKIFKQLATESAKTARQTLGSTDSDNTSEFSKKFKQSLKRQAISKTQSYANLKANEFANKFGQGRTEISISGIDSEAINYHIRTIQPLSNLNKDSQDLIFTQAQIASGADKGDRRETINLGIGYRKLLEQGQSIVGINLFTDYESKSKHKRASIGVEYQRSNFTANVNSYLSLSDKTTVNGKTEEVQDGHDVRLTGQVPYLPWAKIRATQYYWKGKQGANISGNVLGFETQISGSTRLEVGSSKNNNSDRATYARLSVLLPVENDKLTNFIVDDKPFKSSSKLQLSELKWVERSNVIRVEKAKNNSTITVGVFKGAVEGATCSIANNNKVVKTFTPKTTDGTINAPLTLKNGLVVVTCSGGTYVDEATGETKQAPTMRAAINYTGGALKLYANPLSEIAYQLAGAPADNTVNTILTDSEYSTVKENIDDKNTEVASDFGIEGVDIVGTEPTDVMEATNAAGDNDEGKLAVALAAVSQIDKDNTNRVITLVINELVENKDITGTVKQALIDIAGSDTTPEEVKENIETVAVAVQSSITIITDAVNTIRTADAATLAIETYIAAGIIFDEEKYLAKVNAAFLLTQAEDKDTIGKIRDIVNSVVFEIIIGDPDNPIAQNFTVPENSATGILVGTVITTGNPTGFSIVHIDEPGRSYNNLGIDSVFVIDSAGAITVTAPFDFESSVTSYTLTIQATKGG
;
A
#
# COMPACT_ATOMS: atom_id res chain seq x y z
N MET A 1 59.60 -15.81 -48.11
CA MET A 1 58.89 -16.80 -48.95
C MET A 1 57.45 -16.80 -48.44
N GLN A 2 56.55 -16.19 -49.21
CA GLN A 2 55.57 -16.86 -50.07
C GLN A 2 54.41 -17.47 -49.24
N ASN A 3 53.17 -16.98 -49.36
CA ASN A 3 52.26 -17.10 -50.52
C ASN A 3 51.79 -18.57 -50.68
N SER A 4 50.50 -18.85 -50.93
CA SER A 4 49.73 -18.20 -52.00
C SER A 4 48.21 -18.22 -51.81
N ASN A 5 47.58 -17.18 -52.37
CA ASN A 5 46.30 -17.12 -53.11
C ASN A 5 45.03 -17.71 -52.43
N ILE A 6 44.00 -16.92 -52.11
CA ILE A 6 43.16 -16.07 -52.98
C ILE A 6 42.34 -16.88 -54.00
N THR A 7 41.02 -16.87 -53.80
CA THR A 7 40.04 -16.74 -54.89
C THR A 7 38.96 -15.78 -54.40
N ILE A 8 38.75 -14.68 -55.13
CA ILE A 8 37.62 -13.78 -54.95
C ILE A 8 36.62 -14.11 -56.06
N ASN A 9 35.32 -14.12 -55.74
CA ASN A 9 34.30 -13.92 -56.76
C ASN A 9 33.28 -12.90 -56.26
N THR A 10 32.77 -12.05 -57.15
CA THR A 10 32.13 -10.76 -56.81
C THR A 10 30.64 -10.71 -57.15
N ASN A 11 30.00 -9.64 -56.66
CA ASN A 11 28.61 -9.21 -56.88
C ASN A 11 27.59 -9.86 -55.92
N THR A 12 26.60 -9.15 -55.36
CA THR A 12 26.10 -7.78 -55.65
C THR A 12 25.89 -6.91 -54.40
N ASN A 13 26.25 -5.61 -54.49
CA ASN A 13 25.64 -4.44 -53.83
C ASN A 13 25.03 -4.56 -52.41
N THR A 14 25.69 -3.96 -51.41
CA THR A 14 25.12 -2.84 -50.63
C THR A 14 26.21 -2.08 -49.86
N GLN A 15 26.02 -0.77 -49.63
CA GLN A 15 27.00 0.14 -49.00
C GLN A 15 26.84 0.24 -47.46
N PRO A 16 27.92 0.21 -46.66
CA PRO A 16 27.85 0.35 -45.21
C PRO A 16 27.72 1.82 -44.76
N LYS A 17 26.56 2.22 -44.24
CA LYS A 17 26.33 3.57 -43.68
C LYS A 17 26.93 3.74 -42.27
N GLY A 18 28.25 3.91 -42.20
CA GLY A 18 29.03 3.93 -40.95
C GLY A 18 29.42 5.30 -40.35
N THR A 19 28.78 6.42 -40.73
CA THR A 19 29.28 7.78 -40.37
C THR A 19 28.24 8.79 -39.86
N THR A 20 26.95 8.44 -39.75
CA THR A 20 25.86 9.42 -39.56
C THR A 20 25.43 9.74 -38.12
N MET A 21 26.00 9.10 -37.08
CA MET A 21 25.57 9.38 -35.68
C MET A 21 26.29 10.56 -34.99
N LEU A 22 27.58 10.82 -35.26
CA LEU A 22 28.32 11.86 -34.52
C LEU A 22 27.89 13.30 -34.88
N ASN A 23 27.57 13.57 -36.14
CA ASN A 23 27.32 14.94 -36.62
C ASN A 23 25.99 15.54 -36.12
N ASN A 24 24.96 14.71 -35.88
CA ASN A 24 23.65 15.18 -35.45
C ASN A 24 23.58 15.59 -33.96
N THR A 25 24.56 15.18 -33.15
CA THR A 25 24.65 15.59 -31.74
C THR A 25 25.31 16.96 -31.62
N PHE A 26 26.32 17.24 -32.44
CA PHE A 26 27.00 18.55 -32.48
C PHE A 26 26.19 19.66 -33.15
N SER A 27 25.34 19.36 -34.14
CA SER A 27 24.49 20.37 -34.80
C SER A 27 23.47 20.98 -33.83
N LYS A 28 22.84 20.15 -33.00
CA LYS A 28 21.90 20.60 -31.95
C LYS A 28 22.60 21.38 -30.84
N LEU A 29 23.85 21.05 -30.51
CA LEU A 29 24.65 21.81 -29.54
C LEU A 29 24.96 23.24 -30.03
N LYS A 30 25.17 23.45 -31.34
CA LYS A 30 25.35 24.79 -31.93
C LYS A 30 24.09 25.67 -31.84
N GLN A 31 22.89 25.10 -32.01
CA GLN A 31 21.65 25.87 -31.90
C GLN A 31 21.40 26.43 -30.50
N LEU A 32 21.93 25.76 -29.45
CA LEU A 32 21.80 26.22 -28.06
C LEU A 32 22.56 27.54 -27.76
N PHE A 33 23.53 27.92 -28.60
CA PHE A 33 24.36 29.12 -28.42
C PHE A 33 23.89 30.35 -29.19
N ILE A 34 22.83 30.25 -30.00
CA ILE A 34 22.43 31.33 -30.94
C ILE A 34 21.30 32.23 -30.39
N PHE A 35 20.56 31.79 -29.36
CA PHE A 35 19.43 32.54 -28.80
C PHE A 35 19.78 33.54 -27.68
N SER A 36 21.05 33.79 -27.39
CA SER A 36 21.50 34.62 -26.26
C SER A 36 21.55 36.14 -26.55
N ALA A 37 20.70 36.67 -27.43
CA ALA A 37 20.78 38.06 -27.87
C ALA A 37 19.45 38.70 -28.31
N LEU A 38 18.61 39.15 -27.34
CA LEU A 38 17.78 40.34 -27.53
C LEU A 38 17.33 41.00 -26.20
N THR A 39 17.77 42.25 -25.99
CA THR A 39 17.18 43.34 -25.18
C THR A 39 16.52 43.06 -23.81
N LEU A 40 17.11 43.60 -22.75
CA LEU A 40 16.43 43.94 -21.48
C LEU A 40 15.72 45.31 -21.58
N SER A 41 14.66 45.51 -20.79
CA SER A 41 14.27 46.83 -20.27
C SER A 41 13.62 46.69 -18.88
N LEU A 42 13.62 47.77 -18.10
CA LEU A 42 13.31 47.80 -16.66
C LEU A 42 12.22 48.84 -16.34
N ASN A 43 11.51 48.69 -15.20
CA ASN A 43 10.97 49.82 -14.40
C ASN A 43 10.51 49.39 -12.99
N VAL A 44 10.45 50.34 -12.03
CA VAL A 44 10.32 50.08 -10.57
C VAL A 44 9.56 51.20 -9.81
N THR A 45 8.66 50.82 -8.88
CA THR A 45 8.10 51.61 -7.75
C THR A 45 7.78 50.63 -6.59
N ALA A 46 8.17 50.81 -5.30
CA ALA A 46 7.71 51.73 -4.22
C ALA A 46 6.36 51.31 -3.55
N VAL A 47 6.09 51.38 -2.22
CA VAL A 47 6.76 52.03 -1.05
C VAL A 47 6.96 51.02 0.15
N ASP A 48 6.34 51.19 1.34
CA ASP A 48 6.39 50.28 2.53
C ASP A 48 5.00 50.23 3.27
N THR A 49 4.64 50.54 4.54
CA THR A 49 5.25 51.00 5.83
C THR A 49 4.36 50.60 7.06
N GLN A 50 4.95 50.04 8.14
CA GLN A 50 4.45 49.99 9.55
C GLN A 50 3.15 49.16 9.87
N ALA A 51 2.85 48.67 11.09
CA ALA A 51 3.40 48.92 12.44
C ALA A 51 3.49 47.66 13.38
N PHE A 52 3.81 47.91 14.66
CA PHE A 52 4.25 47.09 15.82
C PHE A 52 3.26 46.01 16.38
N ASN A 53 3.60 45.10 17.33
CA ASN A 53 4.72 45.12 18.33
C ASN A 53 5.31 43.75 18.80
N LYS A 54 4.45 42.86 19.32
CA LYS A 54 4.73 41.84 20.38
C LYS A 54 3.80 40.62 20.19
N GLU A 55 3.95 39.46 20.85
CA GLU A 55 4.98 39.02 21.81
C GLU A 55 6.00 38.06 21.15
N ALA A 56 6.48 37.03 21.88
CA ALA A 56 7.92 36.83 21.99
C ALA A 56 8.36 35.37 22.22
N TYR A 57 9.31 34.91 21.40
CA TYR A 57 10.16 33.71 21.55
C TYR A 57 11.51 33.99 20.84
N LEU A 58 12.47 33.06 20.89
CA LEU A 58 13.92 33.34 20.70
C LEU A 58 14.37 33.92 19.34
N ASP A 59 15.52 34.61 19.40
CA ASP A 59 16.18 35.39 18.34
C ASP A 59 17.68 34.99 18.27
N LEU A 60 18.20 34.76 17.06
CA LEU A 60 19.57 34.26 16.81
C LEU A 60 20.65 35.37 16.73
N SER A 61 20.36 36.59 17.16
CA SER A 61 21.28 37.75 17.08
C SER A 61 22.26 37.93 18.25
N LYS A 62 22.49 36.92 19.10
CA LYS A 62 23.55 36.92 20.12
C LYS A 62 24.80 36.16 19.67
N PRO A 63 26.02 36.73 19.76
CA PRO A 63 27.25 35.97 19.57
C PRO A 63 27.49 35.03 20.75
N TYR A 64 28.11 33.86 20.48
CA TYR A 64 28.61 32.97 21.53
C TYR A 64 30.02 33.41 21.93
N SER A 65 30.11 34.33 22.89
CA SER A 65 31.39 34.80 23.45
C SER A 65 31.69 34.13 24.79
N TYR A 66 32.81 33.41 24.85
CA TYR A 66 33.46 32.98 26.09
C TYR A 66 33.75 34.21 26.99
N ASN A 67 33.55 34.08 28.31
CA ASN A 67 33.58 35.23 29.22
C ASN A 67 35.00 35.58 29.69
N TRP A 68 35.47 36.78 29.32
CA TRP A 68 36.50 37.54 30.05
C TRP A 68 36.06 39.02 30.23
N ASN A 69 34.96 39.22 30.95
CA ASN A 69 34.55 40.44 31.68
C ASN A 69 34.53 41.79 30.91
N ASN A 70 33.41 42.13 30.23
CA ASN A 70 32.70 43.40 30.49
C ASN A 70 31.27 43.50 29.91
N LYS A 71 30.55 44.57 30.30
CA LYS A 71 29.24 45.05 29.83
C LYS A 71 29.41 45.75 28.45
N THR A 72 28.40 46.10 27.63
CA THR A 72 26.98 46.47 27.89
C THR A 72 26.12 46.22 26.62
N ALA A 73 24.78 46.35 26.68
CA ALA A 73 23.85 46.01 25.58
C ALA A 73 23.15 47.22 24.91
N ILE A 74 22.73 47.06 23.64
CA ILE A 74 21.79 47.92 22.85
C ILE A 74 21.00 47.02 21.85
N LYS A 75 19.87 47.47 21.29
CA LYS A 75 18.91 46.65 20.50
C LYS A 75 18.52 47.24 19.13
N ARG A 76 18.22 46.31 18.19
CA ARG A 76 17.32 46.39 17.00
C ARG A 76 17.70 47.20 15.74
N LYS A 77 17.71 46.49 14.61
CA LYS A 77 16.91 46.77 13.38
C LYS A 77 16.66 45.42 12.65
N GLU A 78 15.57 45.29 11.87
CA GLU A 78 15.36 44.07 11.06
C GLU A 78 16.45 43.93 9.98
N SER A 79 16.94 42.71 9.76
CA SER A 79 18.00 42.45 8.78
C SER A 79 17.47 42.51 7.35
N GLN A 80 18.20 43.16 6.45
CA GLN A 80 17.82 43.23 5.03
C GLN A 80 17.70 41.84 4.38
N ALA A 81 18.42 40.84 4.90
CA ALA A 81 18.26 39.44 4.53
C ALA A 81 16.79 38.97 4.54
N ARG A 82 15.94 39.45 5.47
CA ARG A 82 14.52 39.06 5.52
C ARG A 82 13.69 39.69 4.40
N LYS A 83 14.02 40.91 3.96
CA LYS A 83 13.43 41.52 2.75
C LYS A 83 13.96 40.81 1.49
N ILE A 84 15.27 40.57 1.41
CA ILE A 84 15.93 39.86 0.30
C ILE A 84 15.35 38.45 0.13
N PHE A 85 15.16 37.65 1.18
CA PHE A 85 14.53 36.32 1.08
C PHE A 85 13.08 36.40 0.59
N LYS A 86 12.30 37.38 1.06
CA LYS A 86 10.91 37.60 0.63
C LYS A 86 10.83 38.01 -0.85
N GLN A 87 11.79 38.81 -1.31
CA GLN A 87 11.90 39.29 -2.69
C GLN A 87 12.45 38.20 -3.62
N LEU A 88 13.52 37.52 -3.25
CA LEU A 88 14.14 36.41 -4.00
C LEU A 88 13.15 35.26 -4.21
N ALA A 89 12.40 34.86 -3.17
CA ALA A 89 11.37 33.82 -3.29
C ALA A 89 10.14 34.25 -4.12
N THR A 90 9.91 35.55 -4.30
CA THR A 90 8.84 36.08 -5.15
C THR A 90 9.30 36.18 -6.61
N GLU A 91 10.52 36.67 -6.84
CA GLU A 91 11.07 36.86 -8.19
C GLU A 91 11.59 35.55 -8.80
N SER A 92 12.15 34.59 -8.04
CA SER A 92 12.52 33.28 -8.61
C SER A 92 11.31 32.49 -9.12
N ALA A 93 10.18 32.58 -8.40
CA ALA A 93 8.90 32.03 -8.86
C ALA A 93 8.37 32.75 -10.12
N LYS A 94 8.68 34.04 -10.29
CA LYS A 94 8.32 34.87 -11.45
C LYS A 94 9.16 34.53 -12.69
N THR A 95 10.47 34.32 -12.53
CA THR A 95 11.35 33.82 -13.59
C THR A 95 10.97 32.40 -14.02
N ALA A 96 10.56 31.55 -13.07
CA ALA A 96 10.04 30.21 -13.38
C ALA A 96 8.73 30.27 -14.19
N ARG A 97 7.77 31.11 -13.80
CA ARG A 97 6.54 31.38 -14.58
C ARG A 97 6.83 31.83 -16.02
N GLN A 98 7.85 32.67 -16.23
CA GLN A 98 8.18 33.20 -17.56
C GLN A 98 8.94 32.21 -18.46
N THR A 99 9.57 31.17 -17.89
CA THR A 99 10.27 30.13 -18.67
C THR A 99 9.46 28.85 -18.86
N LEU A 100 8.36 28.68 -18.11
CA LEU A 100 7.45 27.54 -18.20
C LEU A 100 6.00 28.06 -18.34
N GLY A 101 5.64 28.46 -19.56
CA GLY A 101 4.37 29.11 -19.85
C GLY A 101 3.14 28.22 -19.62
N SER A 102 2.35 28.55 -18.62
CA SER A 102 0.94 28.17 -18.49
C SER A 102 0.18 29.29 -17.78
N THR A 103 -0.89 29.78 -18.38
CA THR A 103 -1.77 30.80 -17.81
C THR A 103 -2.58 30.20 -16.65
N ASP A 104 -2.36 30.67 -15.42
CA ASP A 104 -3.36 30.74 -14.34
C ASP A 104 -2.77 31.44 -13.10
N SER A 105 -3.54 32.33 -12.47
CA SER A 105 -3.06 33.16 -11.34
C SER A 105 -3.04 32.41 -10.00
N ASP A 106 -4.06 31.60 -9.75
CA ASP A 106 -4.53 31.35 -8.38
C ASP A 106 -3.70 30.31 -7.63
N ASN A 107 -3.16 29.32 -8.37
CA ASN A 107 -2.23 28.32 -7.85
C ASN A 107 -0.96 28.91 -7.21
N THR A 108 -0.59 30.16 -7.50
CA THR A 108 0.61 30.77 -6.88
C THR A 108 0.33 31.27 -5.45
N SER A 109 -0.91 31.69 -5.15
CA SER A 109 -1.34 32.00 -3.78
C SER A 109 -1.20 30.76 -2.90
N GLU A 110 -1.70 29.63 -3.42
CA GLU A 110 -1.61 28.31 -2.80
C GLU A 110 -0.17 27.84 -2.65
N PHE A 111 0.65 27.81 -3.70
CA PHE A 111 2.06 27.40 -3.60
C PHE A 111 2.83 28.22 -2.56
N SER A 112 2.68 29.56 -2.58
CA SER A 112 3.39 30.43 -1.64
C SER A 112 2.86 30.36 -0.20
N LYS A 113 1.62 29.90 0.02
CA LYS A 113 1.08 29.53 1.34
C LYS A 113 1.59 28.16 1.78
N LYS A 114 1.44 27.13 0.94
CA LYS A 114 1.83 25.74 1.19
C LYS A 114 3.32 25.61 1.48
N PHE A 115 4.20 26.22 0.69
CA PHE A 115 5.64 26.26 0.94
C PHE A 115 5.98 26.87 2.31
N LYS A 116 5.35 28.00 2.68
CA LYS A 116 5.54 28.65 4.00
C LYS A 116 4.95 27.83 5.16
N GLN A 117 3.83 27.16 4.95
CA GLN A 117 3.21 26.30 5.96
C GLN A 117 3.94 24.95 6.11
N SER A 118 4.52 24.39 5.06
CA SER A 118 5.38 23.21 5.08
C SER A 118 6.63 23.49 5.88
N LEU A 119 7.35 24.58 5.55
CA LEU A 119 8.49 25.08 6.33
C LEU A 119 8.13 25.40 7.81
N LYS A 120 6.88 25.78 8.11
CA LYS A 120 6.43 26.04 9.49
C LYS A 120 5.96 24.77 10.23
N ARG A 121 5.50 23.73 9.53
CA ARG A 121 4.94 22.49 10.14
C ARG A 121 5.94 21.33 10.21
N GLN A 122 6.84 21.18 9.25
CA GLN A 122 7.72 19.99 9.17
C GLN A 122 9.16 20.19 9.69
N ALA A 123 9.59 21.43 9.99
CA ALA A 123 11.03 21.74 10.05
C ALA A 123 11.71 21.80 11.44
N ILE A 124 11.00 21.82 12.58
CA ILE A 124 11.55 22.41 13.84
C ILE A 124 11.60 21.50 15.09
N SER A 125 10.89 20.35 15.20
CA SER A 125 10.90 19.54 16.43
C SER A 125 11.67 18.22 16.36
N LYS A 126 11.07 17.13 15.88
CA LYS A 126 11.61 15.77 16.04
C LYS A 126 12.88 15.50 15.23
N THR A 127 12.92 15.89 13.95
CA THR A 127 14.03 15.58 13.03
C THR A 127 15.35 16.26 13.44
N GLN A 128 15.29 17.51 13.92
CA GLN A 128 16.48 18.27 14.29
C GLN A 128 17.22 17.67 15.50
N SER A 129 16.49 17.13 16.48
CA SER A 129 17.09 16.47 17.65
C SER A 129 17.90 15.23 17.24
N TYR A 130 17.24 14.25 16.59
CA TYR A 130 17.86 12.98 16.26
C TYR A 130 18.99 13.13 15.22
N ALA A 131 18.77 13.96 14.20
CA ALA A 131 19.78 14.22 13.16
C ALA A 131 21.01 14.94 13.72
N ASN A 132 20.85 16.00 14.53
CA ASN A 132 22.00 16.71 15.08
C ASN A 132 22.77 15.86 16.10
N LEU A 133 22.08 15.08 16.94
CA LEU A 133 22.74 14.18 17.89
C LEU A 133 23.61 13.14 17.15
N LYS A 134 23.05 12.42 16.17
CA LYS A 134 23.80 11.40 15.42
C LYS A 134 24.84 11.99 14.47
N ALA A 135 24.57 13.13 13.82
CA ALA A 135 25.55 13.80 12.98
C ALA A 135 26.76 14.33 13.79
N ASN A 136 26.53 14.92 14.97
CA ASN A 136 27.62 15.41 15.82
C ASN A 136 28.41 14.25 16.46
N GLU A 137 27.73 13.20 16.95
CA GLU A 137 28.39 12.01 17.50
C GLU A 137 29.26 11.28 16.46
N PHE A 138 28.84 11.28 15.19
CA PHE A 138 29.57 10.67 14.09
C PHE A 138 30.69 11.58 13.56
N ALA A 139 30.43 12.87 13.34
CA ALA A 139 31.42 13.83 12.83
C ALA A 139 32.57 14.07 13.82
N ASN A 140 32.28 14.19 15.13
CA ASN A 140 33.30 14.43 16.15
C ASN A 140 34.27 13.24 16.35
N LYS A 141 33.99 12.07 15.76
CA LYS A 141 34.92 10.93 15.72
C LYS A 141 35.91 10.97 14.55
N PHE A 142 35.71 11.81 13.54
CA PHE A 142 36.49 11.77 12.30
C PHE A 142 36.95 13.16 11.81
N GLY A 143 38.13 13.55 12.29
CA GLY A 143 39.18 14.24 11.50
C GLY A 143 38.85 15.55 10.76
N GLN A 144 39.66 15.82 9.72
CA GLN A 144 39.58 17.01 8.85
C GLN A 144 38.53 16.86 7.73
N GLY A 145 37.44 16.13 8.01
CA GLY A 145 36.44 15.78 7.01
C GLY A 145 35.49 16.91 6.65
N ARG A 146 34.53 16.56 5.79
CA ARG A 146 33.50 17.47 5.29
C ARG A 146 32.13 16.83 5.48
N THR A 147 31.14 17.59 5.97
CA THR A 147 29.77 17.09 6.22
C THR A 147 28.72 18.03 5.61
N GLU A 148 27.66 17.50 5.00
CA GLU A 148 26.61 18.28 4.33
C GLU A 148 25.22 17.68 4.57
N ILE A 149 24.24 18.54 4.80
CA ILE A 149 22.81 18.19 4.89
C ILE A 149 22.10 18.75 3.66
N SER A 150 21.30 17.94 2.98
CA SER A 150 20.44 18.36 1.86
C SER A 150 18.97 18.02 2.13
N ILE A 151 18.06 18.88 1.68
CA ILE A 151 16.61 18.80 1.87
C ILE A 151 15.91 19.06 0.52
N SER A 152 14.89 18.26 0.17
CA SER A 152 14.15 18.39 -1.09
C SER A 152 12.72 17.81 -1.01
N GLY A 153 11.85 18.17 -1.97
CA GLY A 153 10.45 17.69 -2.00
C GLY A 153 9.52 18.38 -0.98
N ILE A 154 9.73 19.67 -0.73
CA ILE A 154 9.07 20.45 0.35
C ILE A 154 7.54 20.55 0.17
N ASP A 155 7.04 20.40 -1.06
CA ASP A 155 5.61 20.45 -1.40
C ASP A 155 4.94 19.07 -1.43
N SER A 156 5.68 18.00 -1.12
CA SER A 156 5.13 16.65 -0.94
C SER A 156 4.83 16.35 0.53
N GLU A 157 4.04 15.32 0.81
CA GLU A 157 3.59 14.98 2.16
C GLU A 157 4.75 14.65 3.13
N ALA A 158 5.88 14.16 2.60
CA ALA A 158 7.09 13.88 3.38
C ALA A 158 8.38 14.37 2.67
N ILE A 159 9.11 15.26 3.34
CA ILE A 159 10.42 15.77 2.89
C ILE A 159 11.44 14.64 2.68
N ASN A 160 12.18 14.71 1.56
CA ASN A 160 13.35 13.89 1.30
C ASN A 160 14.61 14.58 1.87
N TYR A 161 15.45 13.85 2.59
CA TYR A 161 16.67 14.38 3.20
C TYR A 161 17.90 13.53 2.89
N HIS A 162 19.08 14.15 2.89
CA HIS A 162 20.38 13.48 2.85
C HIS A 162 21.29 14.08 3.91
N ILE A 163 22.04 13.24 4.63
CA ILE A 163 23.13 13.65 5.52
C ILE A 163 24.36 12.86 5.07
N ARG A 164 25.36 13.54 4.51
CA ARG A 164 26.58 12.91 3.97
C ARG A 164 27.84 13.47 4.61
N THR A 165 28.83 12.60 4.83
CA THR A 165 30.19 12.98 5.28
C THR A 165 31.25 12.24 4.46
N ILE A 166 32.36 12.92 4.19
CA ILE A 166 33.51 12.40 3.45
C ILE A 166 34.78 12.70 4.25
N GLN A 167 35.63 11.69 4.38
CA GLN A 167 36.74 11.64 5.32
C GLN A 167 38.01 11.12 4.63
N PRO A 168 39.16 11.81 4.73
CA PRO A 168 40.42 11.27 4.25
C PRO A 168 40.88 10.10 5.10
N LEU A 169 41.38 9.05 4.45
CA LEU A 169 42.07 7.92 5.06
C LEU A 169 43.59 7.99 4.85
N SER A 170 44.04 8.68 3.79
CA SER A 170 45.45 9.06 3.59
C SER A 170 45.75 10.44 4.18
N ASN A 171 47.01 10.69 4.52
CA ASN A 171 47.47 12.02 4.95
C ASN A 171 47.17 13.07 3.87
N LEU A 172 46.42 14.12 4.24
CA LEU A 172 45.92 15.13 3.31
C LEU A 172 46.45 16.52 3.67
N ASN A 173 47.06 17.18 2.68
CA ASN A 173 47.48 18.58 2.74
C ASN A 173 47.26 19.23 1.36
N LYS A 174 47.82 20.43 1.13
CA LYS A 174 47.64 21.17 -0.14
C LYS A 174 48.47 20.62 -1.31
N ASP A 175 49.51 19.84 -1.00
CA ASP A 175 50.51 19.33 -1.95
C ASP A 175 50.31 17.82 -2.24
N SER A 176 49.43 17.15 -1.49
CA SER A 176 49.00 15.75 -1.71
C SER A 176 48.60 15.52 -3.17
N GLN A 177 49.29 14.59 -3.85
CA GLN A 177 49.00 14.24 -5.25
C GLN A 177 47.90 13.18 -5.39
N ASP A 178 47.60 12.45 -4.32
CA ASP A 178 46.54 11.46 -4.24
C ASP A 178 45.81 11.49 -2.88
N LEU A 179 44.64 10.84 -2.86
CA LEU A 179 43.71 10.80 -1.74
C LEU A 179 42.98 9.46 -1.74
N ILE A 180 43.16 8.68 -0.67
CA ILE A 180 42.24 7.60 -0.29
C ILE A 180 41.22 8.20 0.68
N PHE A 181 39.93 8.00 0.44
CA PHE A 181 38.85 8.53 1.27
C PHE A 181 37.76 7.50 1.53
N THR A 182 37.02 7.69 2.62
CA THR A 182 35.72 7.04 2.87
C THR A 182 34.60 8.07 2.78
N GLN A 183 33.43 7.66 2.30
CA GLN A 183 32.23 8.48 2.28
C GLN A 183 31.05 7.67 2.86
N ALA A 184 30.38 8.24 3.86
CA ALA A 184 29.20 7.67 4.49
C ALA A 184 28.01 8.62 4.33
N GLN A 185 26.81 8.07 4.15
CA GLN A 185 25.59 8.86 4.01
C GLN A 185 24.37 8.11 4.58
N ILE A 186 23.42 8.88 5.11
CA ILE A 186 22.04 8.45 5.36
C ILE A 186 21.11 9.29 4.47
N ALA A 187 20.15 8.65 3.80
CA ALA A 187 19.20 9.30 2.91
C ALA A 187 17.77 8.79 3.13
N SER A 188 16.81 9.69 3.27
CA SER A 188 15.38 9.39 3.13
C SER A 188 14.92 9.74 1.72
N GLY A 189 14.41 8.75 1.00
CA GLY A 189 13.83 8.88 -0.33
C GLY A 189 12.45 8.23 -0.41
N ALA A 190 11.57 8.77 -1.25
CA ALA A 190 10.36 8.07 -1.69
C ALA A 190 10.63 7.32 -3.01
N ASP A 191 10.35 6.01 -3.07
CA ASP A 191 10.28 5.24 -4.32
C ASP A 191 8.95 4.48 -4.40
N LYS A 192 8.29 4.56 -5.57
CA LYS A 192 6.90 4.10 -5.83
C LYS A 192 5.95 4.33 -4.64
N GLY A 193 5.97 5.53 -4.06
CA GLY A 193 5.12 5.98 -2.95
C GLY A 193 5.58 5.61 -1.53
N ASP A 194 6.57 4.73 -1.36
CA ASP A 194 7.07 4.33 -0.04
C ASP A 194 8.29 5.16 0.38
N ARG A 195 8.22 5.77 1.57
CA ARG A 195 9.39 6.38 2.23
C ARG A 195 10.32 5.30 2.74
N ARG A 196 11.61 5.44 2.43
CA ARG A 196 12.69 4.48 2.69
C ARG A 196 13.93 5.19 3.20
N GLU A 197 14.67 4.55 4.09
CA GLU A 197 15.91 5.09 4.64
C GLU A 197 17.08 4.23 4.16
N THR A 198 17.90 4.78 3.27
CA THR A 198 19.09 4.13 2.72
C THR A 198 20.34 4.62 3.45
N ILE A 199 21.15 3.68 3.93
CA ILE A 199 22.50 3.91 4.42
C ILE A 199 23.47 3.58 3.28
N ASN A 200 24.40 4.49 2.98
CA ASN A 200 25.45 4.31 2.00
C ASN A 200 26.81 4.33 2.70
N LEU A 201 27.69 3.38 2.38
CA LEU A 201 29.09 3.39 2.80
C LEU A 201 29.97 3.06 1.61
N GLY A 202 31.01 3.84 1.37
CA GLY A 202 31.94 3.60 0.27
C GLY A 202 33.34 4.12 0.51
N ILE A 203 34.27 3.56 -0.26
CA ILE A 203 35.68 3.93 -0.32
C ILE A 203 36.01 4.44 -1.72
N GLY A 204 36.94 5.38 -1.82
CA GLY A 204 37.41 5.87 -3.11
C GLY A 204 38.87 6.29 -3.09
N TYR A 205 39.43 6.34 -4.29
CA TYR A 205 40.76 6.85 -4.57
C TYR A 205 40.68 7.95 -5.62
N ARG A 206 41.42 9.04 -5.40
CA ARG A 206 41.55 10.16 -6.34
C ARG A 206 43.02 10.51 -6.52
N LYS A 207 43.38 10.95 -7.73
CA LYS A 207 44.73 11.38 -8.09
C LYS A 207 44.68 12.65 -8.92
N LEU A 208 45.54 13.62 -8.58
CA LEU A 208 45.79 14.81 -9.40
C LEU A 208 46.61 14.44 -10.64
N LEU A 209 46.22 14.97 -11.78
CA LEU A 209 46.94 14.90 -13.05
C LEU A 209 47.26 16.33 -13.53
N GLU A 210 48.03 16.44 -14.62
CA GLU A 210 48.27 17.71 -15.32
C GLU A 210 48.76 18.84 -14.38
N GLN A 211 49.70 18.52 -13.47
CA GLN A 211 50.23 19.45 -12.45
C GLN A 211 49.16 20.08 -11.53
N GLY A 212 48.02 19.40 -11.37
CA GLY A 212 46.87 19.81 -10.56
C GLY A 212 45.66 20.33 -11.35
N GLN A 213 45.70 20.37 -12.69
CA GLN A 213 44.59 20.89 -13.51
C GLN A 213 43.37 19.95 -13.59
N SER A 214 43.54 18.66 -13.26
CA SER A 214 42.45 17.68 -13.21
C SER A 214 42.62 16.64 -12.09
N ILE A 215 41.51 16.02 -11.70
CA ILE A 215 41.45 14.84 -10.83
C ILE A 215 40.84 13.70 -11.64
N VAL A 216 41.45 12.51 -11.57
CA VAL A 216 40.77 11.23 -11.86
C VAL A 216 40.46 10.51 -10.57
N GLY A 217 39.40 9.71 -10.54
CA GLY A 217 39.07 8.88 -9.38
C GLY A 217 38.28 7.63 -9.71
N ILE A 218 38.30 6.70 -8.75
CA ILE A 218 37.50 5.48 -8.73
C ILE A 218 36.89 5.32 -7.34
N ASN A 219 35.66 4.84 -7.26
CA ASN A 219 34.96 4.62 -5.99
C ASN A 219 34.14 3.31 -6.01
N LEU A 220 33.92 2.75 -4.83
CA LEU A 220 33.14 1.55 -4.57
C LEU A 220 32.23 1.81 -3.37
N PHE A 221 30.93 1.53 -3.50
CA PHE A 221 29.94 1.69 -2.44
C PHE A 221 29.14 0.41 -2.24
N THR A 222 28.71 0.21 -0.98
CA THR A 222 27.57 -0.63 -0.61
C THR A 222 26.44 0.26 -0.10
N ASP A 223 25.22 -0.07 -0.47
CA ASP A 223 23.99 0.56 -0.01
C ASP A 223 23.10 -0.47 0.68
N TYR A 224 22.41 -0.05 1.74
CA TYR A 224 21.42 -0.86 2.47
C TYR A 224 20.15 -0.03 2.74
N GLU A 225 18.97 -0.56 2.42
CA GLU A 225 17.68 0.09 2.68
C GLU A 225 16.98 -0.59 3.86
N SER A 226 16.64 0.16 4.90
CA SER A 226 16.23 -0.41 6.19
C SER A 226 14.87 -1.10 6.18
N LYS A 227 13.91 -0.65 5.36
CA LYS A 227 12.54 -1.18 5.31
C LYS A 227 12.45 -2.51 4.56
N SER A 228 13.03 -2.58 3.36
CA SER A 228 13.06 -3.79 2.53
C SER A 228 14.24 -4.74 2.82
N LYS A 229 15.22 -4.29 3.62
CA LYS A 229 16.52 -4.97 3.83
C LYS A 229 17.33 -5.16 2.55
N HIS A 230 16.94 -4.52 1.44
CA HIS A 230 17.63 -4.62 0.16
C HIS A 230 19.06 -4.10 0.23
N LYS A 231 19.93 -4.73 -0.57
CA LYS A 231 21.37 -4.45 -0.63
C LYS A 231 21.77 -4.17 -2.07
N ARG A 232 22.69 -3.24 -2.29
CA ARG A 232 23.16 -2.86 -3.63
C ARG A 232 24.63 -2.46 -3.60
N ALA A 233 25.41 -2.92 -4.58
CA ALA A 233 26.76 -2.43 -4.83
C ALA A 233 26.74 -1.32 -5.90
N SER A 234 27.73 -0.43 -5.88
CA SER A 234 28.06 0.35 -7.09
C SER A 234 29.55 0.61 -7.24
N ILE A 235 30.04 0.52 -8.46
CA ILE A 235 31.35 1.02 -8.87
C ILE A 235 31.19 2.31 -9.66
N GLY A 236 32.02 3.30 -9.38
CA GLY A 236 31.99 4.61 -10.03
C GLY A 236 33.39 5.08 -10.46
N VAL A 237 33.44 5.83 -11.56
CA VAL A 237 34.64 6.53 -12.04
C VAL A 237 34.37 8.02 -12.20
N GLU A 238 35.38 8.83 -11.90
CA GLU A 238 35.28 10.29 -11.81
C GLU A 238 36.35 10.97 -12.65
N TYR A 239 35.98 12.09 -13.28
CA TYR A 239 36.89 13.04 -13.88
C TYR A 239 36.47 14.47 -13.52
N GLN A 240 37.38 15.25 -12.94
CA GLN A 240 37.11 16.60 -12.45
C GLN A 240 38.14 17.59 -13.00
N ARG A 241 37.68 18.75 -13.45
CA ARG A 241 38.46 19.98 -13.69
C ARG A 241 37.91 21.09 -12.77
N SER A 242 38.53 22.27 -12.79
CA SER A 242 38.06 23.42 -11.99
C SER A 242 36.64 23.88 -12.35
N ASN A 243 36.26 23.75 -13.62
CA ASN A 243 35.01 24.24 -14.21
C ASN A 243 34.02 23.14 -14.67
N PHE A 244 34.42 21.87 -14.62
CA PHE A 244 33.67 20.75 -15.18
C PHE A 244 33.89 19.48 -14.36
N THR A 245 32.88 18.61 -14.28
CA THR A 245 32.97 17.31 -13.62
C THR A 245 32.10 16.30 -14.37
N ALA A 246 32.65 15.12 -14.61
CA ALA A 246 31.94 13.95 -15.14
C ALA A 246 32.09 12.78 -14.17
N ASN A 247 31.01 12.04 -13.94
CA ASN A 247 30.99 10.81 -13.16
C ASN A 247 30.21 9.76 -13.97
N VAL A 248 30.65 8.51 -13.92
CA VAL A 248 29.94 7.36 -14.49
C VAL A 248 29.83 6.30 -13.40
N ASN A 249 28.62 5.85 -13.09
CA ASN A 249 28.34 4.90 -12.02
C ASN A 249 27.55 3.70 -12.56
N SER A 250 27.88 2.49 -12.11
CA SER A 250 27.11 1.27 -12.37
C SER A 250 26.65 0.65 -11.05
N TYR A 251 25.39 0.18 -11.01
CA TYR A 251 24.71 -0.31 -9.81
C TYR A 251 24.23 -1.75 -10.02
N LEU A 252 24.50 -2.61 -9.04
CA LEU A 252 24.22 -4.05 -9.07
C LEU A 252 23.47 -4.46 -7.79
N SER A 253 22.40 -5.24 -7.92
CA SER A 253 21.74 -5.83 -6.74
C SER A 253 22.66 -6.79 -5.97
N LEU A 254 22.58 -6.76 -4.64
CA LEU A 254 23.17 -7.74 -3.74
C LEU A 254 22.10 -8.43 -2.86
N SER A 255 20.83 -8.34 -3.26
CA SER A 255 19.69 -8.96 -2.56
C SER A 255 18.63 -9.43 -3.54
N ASP A 256 18.03 -10.57 -3.22
CA ASP A 256 16.92 -11.16 -3.96
C ASP A 256 15.61 -10.37 -3.81
N LYS A 257 14.53 -10.93 -4.34
CA LYS A 257 13.16 -10.43 -4.19
C LYS A 257 12.75 -10.45 -2.72
N THR A 258 12.10 -9.38 -2.26
CA THR A 258 11.55 -9.28 -0.89
C THR A 258 10.08 -8.86 -0.95
N THR A 259 9.24 -9.44 -0.11
CA THR A 259 7.85 -8.99 0.07
C THR A 259 7.80 -7.86 1.09
N VAL A 260 7.30 -6.70 0.69
CA VAL A 260 7.09 -5.53 1.56
C VAL A 260 5.65 -5.05 1.40
N ASN A 261 4.91 -4.96 2.51
CA ASN A 261 3.51 -4.52 2.54
C ASN A 261 2.62 -5.25 1.50
N GLY A 262 2.66 -6.59 1.50
CA GLY A 262 1.89 -7.46 0.59
C GLY A 262 2.33 -7.42 -0.88
N LYS A 263 3.47 -6.81 -1.20
CA LYS A 263 3.97 -6.67 -2.59
C LYS A 263 5.41 -7.13 -2.70
N THR A 264 5.66 -8.08 -3.59
CA THR A 264 7.01 -8.50 -3.96
C THR A 264 7.71 -7.37 -4.70
N GLU A 265 8.95 -7.06 -4.31
CA GLU A 265 9.79 -6.07 -4.97
C GLU A 265 11.25 -6.55 -5.11
N GLU A 266 11.94 -6.00 -6.11
CA GLU A 266 13.32 -6.37 -6.45
C GLU A 266 14.15 -5.12 -6.80
N VAL A 267 15.43 -5.08 -6.43
CA VAL A 267 16.34 -3.98 -6.77
C VAL A 267 16.62 -3.93 -8.27
N GLN A 268 16.45 -2.76 -8.90
CA GLN A 268 16.80 -2.56 -10.30
C GLN A 268 18.30 -2.32 -10.48
N ASP A 269 18.95 -3.19 -11.26
CA ASP A 269 20.31 -2.99 -11.77
C ASP A 269 20.33 -1.81 -12.75
N GLY A 270 21.42 -1.06 -12.86
CA GLY A 270 21.43 0.14 -13.70
C GLY A 270 22.76 0.87 -13.79
N HIS A 271 22.73 2.04 -14.43
CA HIS A 271 23.87 2.95 -14.53
C HIS A 271 23.44 4.41 -14.70
N ASP A 272 24.31 5.35 -14.35
CA ASP A 272 24.13 6.76 -14.67
C ASP A 272 25.43 7.47 -15.09
N VAL A 273 25.25 8.55 -15.86
CA VAL A 273 26.30 9.49 -16.29
C VAL A 273 25.89 10.87 -15.77
N ARG A 274 26.76 11.50 -14.99
CA ARG A 274 26.49 12.76 -14.28
C ARG A 274 27.51 13.82 -14.66
N LEU A 275 27.06 14.81 -15.41
CA LEU A 275 27.85 15.97 -15.81
C LEU A 275 27.47 17.18 -14.96
N THR A 276 28.45 18.00 -14.59
CA THR A 276 28.23 19.30 -13.95
C THR A 276 29.25 20.30 -14.48
N GLY A 277 28.80 21.47 -14.93
CA GLY A 277 29.65 22.52 -15.49
C GLY A 277 29.33 23.88 -14.90
N GLN A 278 30.37 24.66 -14.59
CA GLN A 278 30.26 26.07 -14.22
C GLN A 278 29.66 26.87 -15.39
N VAL A 279 28.77 27.81 -15.11
CA VAL A 279 28.19 28.68 -16.14
C VAL A 279 29.24 29.72 -16.56
N PRO A 280 29.43 29.99 -17.87
CA PRO A 280 30.33 31.06 -18.33
C PRO A 280 30.03 32.39 -17.64
N TYR A 281 31.09 33.08 -17.21
CA TYR A 281 31.05 34.37 -16.50
C TYR A 281 30.29 34.40 -15.16
N LEU A 282 29.68 33.30 -14.69
CA LEU A 282 28.93 33.25 -13.43
C LEU A 282 29.56 32.22 -12.47
N PRO A 283 30.59 32.60 -11.67
CA PRO A 283 31.31 31.66 -10.82
C PRO A 283 30.48 31.02 -9.69
N TRP A 284 29.33 31.62 -9.39
CA TRP A 284 28.36 31.14 -8.40
C TRP A 284 27.31 30.17 -8.98
N ALA A 285 27.30 29.92 -10.29
CA ALA A 285 26.27 29.14 -10.99
C ALA A 285 26.86 27.90 -11.69
N LYS A 286 26.10 26.80 -11.67
CA LYS A 286 26.42 25.56 -12.40
C LYS A 286 25.18 24.96 -13.06
N ILE A 287 25.38 24.34 -14.22
CA ILE A 287 24.38 23.46 -14.84
C ILE A 287 24.75 22.01 -14.49
N ARG A 288 23.74 21.22 -14.12
CA ARG A 288 23.85 19.79 -13.80
C ARG A 288 23.02 19.00 -14.80
N ALA A 289 23.60 18.00 -15.45
CA ALA A 289 22.91 17.09 -16.35
C ALA A 289 23.17 15.65 -15.91
N THR A 290 22.12 14.84 -15.83
CA THR A 290 22.25 13.39 -15.54
C THR A 290 21.45 12.61 -16.58
N GLN A 291 22.06 11.59 -17.18
CA GLN A 291 21.35 10.55 -17.91
C GLN A 291 21.44 9.25 -17.10
N TYR A 292 20.35 8.51 -16.98
CA TYR A 292 20.31 7.24 -16.25
C TYR A 292 19.53 6.16 -16.98
N TYR A 293 19.86 4.91 -16.69
CA TYR A 293 19.18 3.71 -17.15
C TYR A 293 19.02 2.71 -15.99
N TRP A 294 17.84 2.11 -15.88
CA TRP A 294 17.53 1.05 -14.92
C TRP A 294 16.85 -0.11 -15.66
N LYS A 295 17.33 -1.32 -15.40
CA LYS A 295 16.81 -2.55 -16.01
C LYS A 295 15.48 -2.93 -15.38
N GLY A 296 14.47 -3.18 -16.22
CA GLY A 296 13.22 -3.81 -15.81
C GLY A 296 13.46 -5.27 -15.44
N LYS A 297 12.84 -5.73 -14.34
CA LYS A 297 12.81 -7.13 -13.92
C LYS A 297 11.52 -7.81 -14.41
N GLN A 298 10.43 -7.05 -14.42
CA GLN A 298 9.10 -7.41 -14.93
C GLN A 298 8.52 -6.29 -15.81
N GLY A 299 8.92 -5.04 -15.58
CA GLY A 299 8.50 -3.86 -16.33
C GLY A 299 9.38 -3.54 -17.54
N ALA A 300 9.02 -2.48 -18.26
CA ALA A 300 9.87 -1.91 -19.30
C ALA A 300 11.10 -1.22 -18.67
N ASN A 301 12.24 -1.28 -19.35
CA ASN A 301 13.47 -0.61 -18.91
C ASN A 301 13.26 0.92 -18.78
N ILE A 302 13.75 1.51 -17.70
CA ILE A 302 13.53 2.93 -17.39
C ILE A 302 14.76 3.75 -17.78
N SER A 303 14.62 4.59 -18.80
CA SER A 303 15.65 5.52 -19.28
C SER A 303 15.19 6.96 -19.07
N GLY A 304 16.05 7.81 -18.50
CA GLY A 304 15.65 9.16 -18.13
C GLY A 304 16.80 10.16 -18.05
N ASN A 305 16.40 11.43 -18.05
CA ASN A 305 17.30 12.58 -18.00
C ASN A 305 16.86 13.53 -16.86
N VAL A 306 17.84 14.19 -16.24
CA VAL A 306 17.66 15.25 -15.26
C VAL A 306 18.47 16.45 -15.70
N LEU A 307 17.87 17.64 -15.69
CA LEU A 307 18.52 18.92 -15.96
C LEU A 307 18.24 19.87 -14.80
N GLY A 308 19.28 20.38 -14.17
CA GLY A 308 19.19 21.28 -13.02
C GLY A 308 20.19 22.42 -13.08
N PHE A 309 19.91 23.47 -12.31
CA PHE A 309 20.72 24.65 -12.11
C PHE A 309 21.05 24.74 -10.61
N GLU A 310 22.33 24.69 -10.26
CA GLU A 310 22.82 24.93 -8.90
C GLU A 310 23.31 26.38 -8.79
N THR A 311 22.82 27.11 -7.80
CA THR A 311 23.34 28.41 -7.38
C THR A 311 23.93 28.33 -5.98
N GLN A 312 25.12 28.89 -5.80
CA GLN A 312 25.76 29.04 -4.51
C GLN A 312 25.23 30.30 -3.83
N ILE A 313 24.45 30.13 -2.75
CA ILE A 313 23.85 31.22 -1.97
C ILE A 313 24.87 31.84 -1.00
N SER A 314 25.78 31.02 -0.46
CA SER A 314 26.83 31.45 0.45
C SER A 314 28.04 30.50 0.40
N GLY A 315 29.04 30.68 1.26
CA GLY A 315 30.13 29.71 1.42
C GLY A 315 29.62 28.32 1.83
N SER A 316 28.62 28.26 2.73
CA SER A 316 28.03 27.00 3.19
C SER A 316 26.86 26.50 2.33
N THR A 317 26.04 27.40 1.78
CA THR A 317 24.67 27.07 1.32
C THR A 317 24.54 27.11 -0.20
N ARG A 318 23.87 26.08 -0.76
CA ARG A 318 23.58 25.96 -2.19
C ARG A 318 22.12 25.60 -2.42
N LEU A 319 21.54 26.08 -3.50
CA LEU A 319 20.19 25.74 -3.96
C LEU A 319 20.28 25.17 -5.38
N GLU A 320 19.75 23.97 -5.56
CA GLU A 320 19.57 23.32 -6.86
C GLU A 320 18.08 23.31 -7.23
N VAL A 321 17.73 23.79 -8.42
CA VAL A 321 16.38 23.68 -8.99
C VAL A 321 16.45 23.01 -10.35
N GLY A 322 15.48 22.17 -10.70
CA GLY A 322 15.57 21.42 -11.95
C GLY A 322 14.30 20.67 -12.34
N SER A 323 14.43 19.87 -13.38
CA SER A 323 13.40 18.94 -13.85
C SER A 323 14.00 17.60 -14.25
N SER A 324 13.18 16.57 -14.18
CA SER A 324 13.50 15.22 -14.64
C SER A 324 12.39 14.71 -15.57
N LYS A 325 12.76 13.93 -16.58
CA LYS A 325 11.81 13.18 -17.41
C LYS A 325 12.40 11.81 -17.74
N ASN A 326 11.58 10.77 -17.69
CA ASN A 326 11.91 9.43 -18.16
C ASN A 326 10.86 8.94 -19.16
N ASN A 327 11.00 7.69 -19.62
CA ASN A 327 10.08 7.05 -20.57
C ASN A 327 8.82 6.42 -19.95
N ASN A 328 8.68 6.48 -18.62
CA ASN A 328 7.60 5.82 -17.84
C ASN A 328 6.89 6.80 -16.87
N SER A 329 7.18 8.10 -16.92
CA SER A 329 6.48 9.14 -16.16
C SER A 329 6.59 10.49 -16.84
N ASP A 330 5.65 11.38 -16.52
CA ASP A 330 5.73 12.79 -16.89
C ASP A 330 6.90 13.53 -16.26
N ARG A 331 7.11 14.76 -16.74
CA ARG A 331 8.22 15.63 -16.32
C ARG A 331 7.96 16.23 -14.93
N ALA A 332 8.63 15.69 -13.91
CA ALA A 332 8.61 16.22 -12.56
C ALA A 332 9.67 17.32 -12.36
N THR A 333 9.29 18.43 -11.73
CA THR A 333 10.21 19.48 -11.24
C THR A 333 10.67 19.18 -9.82
N TYR A 334 11.80 19.77 -9.41
CA TYR A 334 12.30 19.64 -8.04
C TYR A 334 13.11 20.87 -7.60
N ALA A 335 13.19 21.05 -6.28
CA ALA A 335 14.13 21.95 -5.61
C ALA A 335 14.85 21.20 -4.48
N ARG A 336 16.15 21.48 -4.29
CA ARG A 336 17.00 20.92 -3.24
C ARG A 336 17.85 22.02 -2.62
N LEU A 337 17.65 22.27 -1.32
CA LEU A 337 18.55 23.10 -0.51
C LEU A 337 19.66 22.21 0.05
N SER A 338 20.90 22.70 0.11
CA SER A 338 22.04 22.00 0.73
C SER A 338 22.86 22.96 1.58
N VAL A 339 23.25 22.52 2.78
CA VAL A 339 24.03 23.30 3.76
C VAL A 339 25.24 22.49 4.21
N LEU A 340 26.42 23.09 4.07
CA LEU A 340 27.69 22.55 4.53
C LEU A 340 27.89 22.79 6.04
N LEU A 341 28.44 21.81 6.75
CA LEU A 341 28.76 21.88 8.17
C LEU A 341 30.27 21.72 8.42
N PRO A 342 30.85 22.46 9.39
CA PRO A 342 30.24 23.53 10.18
C PRO A 342 29.98 24.81 9.36
N VAL A 343 29.01 25.62 9.78
CA VAL A 343 28.70 26.93 9.15
C VAL A 343 29.54 28.02 9.82
N GLU A 344 30.77 28.20 9.34
CA GLU A 344 31.72 29.17 9.89
C GLU A 344 31.86 30.42 9.02
N ASN A 345 31.79 31.61 9.66
CA ASN A 345 32.02 32.93 9.03
C ASN A 345 31.26 33.16 7.70
N ASP A 346 30.10 32.52 7.55
CA ASP A 346 29.44 32.37 6.26
C ASP A 346 28.88 33.70 5.74
N LYS A 347 29.21 34.02 4.49
CA LYS A 347 28.83 35.26 3.80
C LYS A 347 28.00 34.92 2.58
N LEU A 348 26.94 35.68 2.37
CA LEU A 348 26.17 35.61 1.13
C LEU A 348 27.10 35.82 -0.07
N THR A 349 26.90 35.01 -1.10
CA THR A 349 27.60 35.12 -2.36
C THR A 349 27.40 36.51 -2.96
N ASN A 350 28.49 37.16 -3.33
CA ASN A 350 28.41 38.31 -4.21
C ASN A 350 28.13 37.78 -5.63
N PHE A 351 26.90 37.94 -6.12
CA PHE A 351 26.40 37.40 -7.39
C PHE A 351 26.97 38.14 -8.62
N ILE A 352 28.29 38.24 -8.68
CA ILE A 352 29.03 38.96 -9.73
C ILE A 352 28.89 38.30 -11.10
N VAL A 353 28.95 39.12 -12.14
CA VAL A 353 29.33 38.68 -13.50
C VAL A 353 30.82 38.94 -13.64
N ASP A 354 31.54 37.94 -14.14
CA ASP A 354 32.99 37.94 -14.23
C ASP A 354 33.50 38.51 -15.56
N ASP A 355 34.77 38.93 -15.62
CA ASP A 355 35.40 39.37 -16.88
C ASP A 355 35.80 38.18 -17.77
N LYS A 356 35.97 36.99 -17.17
CA LYS A 356 36.45 35.79 -17.84
C LYS A 356 35.48 34.61 -17.66
N PRO A 357 35.28 33.77 -18.70
CA PRO A 357 34.51 32.56 -18.54
C PRO A 357 35.24 31.60 -17.58
N PHE A 358 34.47 30.86 -16.78
CA PHE A 358 34.97 29.81 -15.88
C PHE A 358 35.98 30.27 -14.81
N LYS A 359 35.82 31.47 -14.24
CA LYS A 359 36.69 31.97 -13.15
C LYS A 359 36.75 30.95 -11.99
N SER A 360 37.90 30.30 -11.89
CA SER A 360 38.23 29.21 -10.98
C SER A 360 39.76 29.07 -10.97
N SER A 361 40.35 28.46 -9.94
CA SER A 361 41.79 28.23 -9.92
C SER A 361 42.19 27.21 -10.99
N SER A 362 43.28 27.46 -11.71
CA SER A 362 43.85 26.51 -12.68
C SER A 362 44.39 25.23 -12.04
N LYS A 363 44.45 25.18 -10.70
CA LYS A 363 44.73 23.97 -9.92
C LYS A 363 43.57 23.64 -8.99
N LEU A 364 43.24 22.36 -8.93
CA LEU A 364 42.37 21.72 -7.94
C LEU A 364 43.16 21.34 -6.69
N GLN A 365 42.47 21.23 -5.54
CA GLN A 365 43.03 20.65 -4.32
C GLN A 365 42.20 19.45 -3.85
N LEU A 366 42.85 18.35 -3.47
CA LEU A 366 42.17 17.17 -2.92
C LEU A 366 41.51 17.46 -1.56
N SER A 367 42.03 18.44 -0.82
CA SER A 367 41.47 18.99 0.41
C SER A 367 40.13 19.72 0.24
N GLU A 368 39.65 19.95 -0.98
CA GLU A 368 38.27 20.38 -1.22
C GLU A 368 37.24 19.29 -0.86
N LEU A 369 37.67 18.03 -0.75
CA LEU A 369 36.83 16.86 -0.39
C LEU A 369 35.48 16.86 -1.11
N LYS A 370 35.51 16.99 -2.44
CA LYS A 370 34.30 16.98 -3.28
C LYS A 370 33.55 15.66 -3.13
N TRP A 371 32.22 15.73 -3.10
CA TRP A 371 31.37 14.55 -2.99
C TRP A 371 31.53 13.58 -4.15
N VAL A 372 31.33 12.29 -3.91
CA VAL A 372 31.01 11.34 -4.98
C VAL A 372 29.59 11.60 -5.45
N GLU A 373 29.42 11.92 -6.73
CA GLU A 373 28.11 12.18 -7.32
C GLU A 373 27.56 10.91 -7.98
N ARG A 374 26.63 10.26 -7.26
CA ARG A 374 25.97 8.99 -7.60
C ARG A 374 24.49 8.99 -7.16
N SER A 375 23.73 7.98 -7.57
CA SER A 375 22.36 7.72 -7.11
C SER A 375 22.42 6.98 -5.77
N ASN A 376 22.17 7.70 -4.68
CA ASN A 376 22.32 7.15 -3.31
C ASN A 376 21.06 6.51 -2.72
N VAL A 377 19.93 6.50 -3.44
CA VAL A 377 18.72 5.74 -3.04
C VAL A 377 18.69 4.45 -3.85
N ILE A 378 18.34 3.33 -3.21
CA ILE A 378 18.09 2.05 -3.89
C ILE A 378 16.77 2.17 -4.65
N ARG A 379 16.78 1.85 -5.96
CA ARG A 379 15.61 1.87 -6.82
C ARG A 379 15.00 0.47 -6.90
N VAL A 380 13.69 0.35 -6.70
CA VAL A 380 13.00 -0.94 -6.66
C VAL A 380 11.92 -1.07 -7.72
N GLU A 381 11.82 -2.26 -8.31
CA GLU A 381 10.66 -2.68 -9.07
C GLU A 381 9.75 -3.54 -8.19
N LYS A 382 8.78 -2.89 -7.53
CA LYS A 382 7.54 -3.55 -7.13
C LYS A 382 6.95 -4.30 -8.33
N ALA A 383 6.62 -5.57 -8.12
CA ALA A 383 5.97 -6.42 -9.08
C ALA A 383 4.66 -5.80 -9.58
N LYS A 384 4.24 -6.17 -10.78
CA LYS A 384 2.84 -5.97 -11.16
C LYS A 384 2.02 -7.03 -10.47
N ASN A 385 1.13 -6.63 -9.57
CA ASN A 385 -0.05 -7.43 -9.20
C ASN A 385 -1.03 -7.39 -10.40
N ASN A 386 -0.57 -7.96 -11.51
CA ASN A 386 -1.42 -8.49 -12.58
C ASN A 386 -1.94 -9.83 -12.06
N SER A 387 -2.79 -9.74 -11.05
CA SER A 387 -3.60 -10.87 -10.61
C SER A 387 -4.42 -11.32 -11.80
N THR A 388 -4.24 -12.57 -12.22
CA THR A 388 -5.23 -13.22 -13.06
C THR A 388 -6.45 -13.40 -12.18
N ILE A 389 -7.49 -12.61 -12.45
CA ILE A 389 -8.79 -12.79 -11.83
C ILE A 389 -9.64 -13.55 -12.85
N THR A 390 -10.06 -14.75 -12.48
CA THR A 390 -11.00 -15.58 -13.23
C THR A 390 -12.34 -15.49 -12.51
N VAL A 391 -13.35 -14.96 -13.18
CA VAL A 391 -14.72 -14.89 -12.65
C VAL A 391 -15.64 -15.67 -13.58
N GLY A 392 -16.51 -16.52 -13.04
CA GLY A 392 -17.50 -17.25 -13.82
C GLY A 392 -18.82 -17.43 -13.06
N VAL A 393 -19.74 -18.17 -13.65
CA VAL A 393 -21.07 -18.45 -13.07
C VAL A 393 -21.44 -19.89 -13.39
N PHE A 394 -21.79 -20.67 -12.37
CA PHE A 394 -22.27 -22.04 -12.51
C PHE A 394 -23.68 -22.15 -11.92
N LYS A 395 -24.55 -22.93 -12.56
CA LYS A 395 -26.01 -22.93 -12.29
C LYS A 395 -26.64 -21.53 -12.27
N GLY A 396 -26.24 -20.69 -13.22
CA GLY A 396 -26.66 -19.31 -13.29
C GLY A 396 -26.42 -18.70 -14.66
N ALA A 397 -26.35 -17.37 -14.70
CA ALA A 397 -26.44 -16.58 -15.91
C ALA A 397 -25.27 -16.80 -16.90
N VAL A 398 -25.40 -17.73 -17.86
CA VAL A 398 -24.36 -18.02 -18.87
C VAL A 398 -24.52 -17.18 -20.14
N GLU A 399 -25.69 -17.20 -20.79
CA GLU A 399 -25.98 -16.41 -21.99
C GLU A 399 -26.85 -15.20 -21.67
N GLY A 400 -26.53 -14.02 -22.23
CA GLY A 400 -27.26 -12.77 -22.01
C GLY A 400 -27.04 -12.08 -20.65
N ALA A 401 -26.17 -12.66 -19.81
CA ALA A 401 -25.91 -12.22 -18.44
C ALA A 401 -25.18 -10.87 -18.31
N THR A 402 -25.45 -10.14 -17.24
CA THR A 402 -24.61 -9.01 -16.79
C THR A 402 -23.96 -9.32 -15.46
N CYS A 403 -22.64 -9.33 -15.44
CA CYS A 403 -21.80 -9.58 -14.28
C CYS A 403 -20.95 -8.34 -13.93
N SER A 404 -20.69 -8.15 -12.65
CA SER A 404 -19.78 -7.10 -12.16
C SER A 404 -19.00 -7.55 -10.94
N ILE A 405 -17.75 -7.09 -10.87
CA ILE A 405 -16.83 -7.32 -9.74
C ILE A 405 -16.58 -5.99 -9.03
N ALA A 406 -16.83 -5.97 -7.71
CA ALA A 406 -16.51 -4.88 -6.81
C ALA A 406 -15.37 -5.29 -5.86
N ASN A 407 -14.55 -4.33 -5.42
CA ASN A 407 -13.52 -4.54 -4.40
C ASN A 407 -13.46 -3.34 -3.47
N ASN A 408 -13.51 -3.58 -2.16
CA ASN A 408 -13.68 -2.54 -1.14
C ASN A 408 -14.85 -1.60 -1.47
N ASN A 409 -16.03 -2.19 -1.66
CA ASN A 409 -17.31 -1.55 -1.96
C ASN A 409 -17.32 -0.62 -3.20
N LYS A 410 -16.57 -0.97 -4.25
CA LYS A 410 -16.49 -0.18 -5.50
C LYS A 410 -16.36 -1.09 -6.72
N VAL A 411 -17.25 -0.92 -7.71
CA VAL A 411 -17.18 -1.66 -8.99
C VAL A 411 -15.85 -1.37 -9.68
N VAL A 412 -15.09 -2.43 -9.94
CA VAL A 412 -13.81 -2.39 -10.66
C VAL A 412 -14.03 -2.67 -12.15
N LYS A 413 -14.98 -3.56 -12.49
CA LYS A 413 -15.33 -3.92 -13.87
C LYS A 413 -16.74 -4.51 -13.94
N THR A 414 -17.46 -4.17 -15.02
CA THR A 414 -18.69 -4.84 -15.47
C THR A 414 -18.39 -5.58 -16.78
N PHE A 415 -19.04 -6.72 -17.02
CA PHE A 415 -18.84 -7.57 -18.19
C PHE A 415 -20.04 -8.47 -18.48
N THR A 416 -20.04 -9.06 -19.67
CA THR A 416 -21.06 -9.99 -20.18
C THR A 416 -20.36 -11.31 -20.51
N PRO A 417 -20.65 -12.41 -19.78
CA PRO A 417 -20.28 -13.78 -20.16
C PRO A 417 -20.69 -14.13 -21.60
N LYS A 418 -20.03 -15.11 -22.23
CA LYS A 418 -20.14 -15.31 -23.69
C LYS A 418 -20.40 -16.72 -24.20
N THR A 419 -20.23 -17.79 -23.41
CA THR A 419 -20.65 -19.17 -23.74
C THR A 419 -20.48 -20.10 -22.53
N THR A 420 -21.13 -21.27 -22.60
CA THR A 420 -20.90 -22.51 -21.82
C THR A 420 -20.61 -22.36 -20.32
N ASP A 421 -19.37 -22.11 -19.96
CA ASP A 421 -18.81 -22.11 -18.61
C ASP A 421 -18.84 -20.72 -17.94
N GLY A 422 -19.31 -19.69 -18.65
CA GLY A 422 -19.50 -18.33 -18.13
C GLY A 422 -18.21 -17.57 -17.77
N THR A 423 -17.04 -18.20 -17.92
CA THR A 423 -15.77 -17.70 -17.38
C THR A 423 -15.22 -16.50 -18.15
N ILE A 424 -14.75 -15.49 -17.41
CA ILE A 424 -14.05 -14.32 -17.92
C ILE A 424 -12.73 -14.13 -17.16
N ASN A 425 -11.65 -14.39 -17.89
CA ASN A 425 -10.29 -14.12 -17.46
C ASN A 425 -9.95 -12.64 -17.68
N ALA A 426 -9.67 -11.91 -16.61
CA ALA A 426 -9.40 -10.48 -16.64
C ALA A 426 -8.14 -10.11 -15.82
N PRO A 427 -7.14 -9.43 -16.43
CA PRO A 427 -6.07 -8.81 -15.66
C PRO A 427 -6.64 -7.60 -14.90
N LEU A 428 -6.85 -7.76 -13.59
CA LEU A 428 -7.32 -6.70 -12.70
C LEU A 428 -6.31 -6.46 -11.59
N THR A 429 -6.34 -5.25 -11.02
CA THR A 429 -5.52 -4.90 -9.85
C THR A 429 -6.46 -4.60 -8.68
N LEU A 430 -6.74 -5.64 -7.91
CA LEU A 430 -7.53 -5.56 -6.68
C LEU A 430 -6.65 -5.13 -5.50
N LYS A 431 -7.27 -4.53 -4.48
CA LYS A 431 -6.67 -4.30 -3.15
C LYS A 431 -7.15 -5.39 -2.19
N ASN A 432 -6.38 -5.63 -1.13
CA ASN A 432 -6.80 -6.45 -0.01
C ASN A 432 -8.14 -6.00 0.58
N GLY A 433 -8.91 -6.93 1.15
CA GLY A 433 -10.28 -6.71 1.62
C GLY A 433 -11.33 -7.21 0.63
N LEU A 434 -12.61 -7.19 1.05
CA LEU A 434 -13.73 -7.82 0.35
C LEU A 434 -13.71 -7.61 -1.17
N VAL A 435 -13.85 -8.72 -1.89
CA VAL A 435 -14.20 -8.76 -3.30
C VAL A 435 -15.57 -9.39 -3.42
N VAL A 436 -16.47 -8.77 -4.17
CA VAL A 436 -17.82 -9.29 -4.47
C VAL A 436 -17.97 -9.40 -5.97
N VAL A 437 -18.48 -10.54 -6.43
CA VAL A 437 -19.02 -10.75 -7.77
C VAL A 437 -20.54 -10.81 -7.67
N THR A 438 -21.22 -10.18 -8.62
CA THR A 438 -22.68 -10.26 -8.78
C THR A 438 -23.00 -10.41 -10.25
N CYS A 439 -23.81 -11.41 -10.58
CA CYS A 439 -24.24 -11.75 -11.93
C CYS A 439 -25.77 -11.88 -11.99
N SER A 440 -26.39 -11.42 -13.07
CA SER A 440 -27.85 -11.30 -13.17
C SER A 440 -28.36 -11.38 -14.61
N GLY A 441 -29.64 -11.75 -14.77
CA GLY A 441 -30.30 -11.98 -16.06
C GLY A 441 -29.91 -13.32 -16.70
N GLY A 442 -30.23 -13.50 -17.98
CA GLY A 442 -29.79 -14.68 -18.74
C GLY A 442 -30.44 -16.01 -18.36
N THR A 443 -29.85 -17.10 -18.84
CA THR A 443 -30.38 -18.48 -18.70
C THR A 443 -29.30 -19.50 -18.32
N TYR A 444 -29.75 -20.63 -17.76
CA TYR A 444 -28.97 -21.85 -17.51
C TYR A 444 -29.77 -23.08 -17.95
N VAL A 445 -29.12 -24.24 -18.07
CA VAL A 445 -29.80 -25.55 -18.25
C VAL A 445 -29.81 -26.25 -16.90
N ASP A 446 -30.97 -26.75 -16.48
CA ASP A 446 -31.13 -27.38 -15.18
C ASP A 446 -30.80 -28.87 -15.20
N GLU A 447 -29.97 -29.30 -14.25
CA GLU A 447 -29.39 -30.64 -14.20
C GLU A 447 -30.35 -31.69 -13.65
N ALA A 448 -31.48 -31.30 -13.05
CA ALA A 448 -32.49 -32.23 -12.58
C ALA A 448 -33.65 -32.43 -13.58
N THR A 449 -33.86 -31.51 -14.54
CA THR A 449 -34.94 -31.62 -15.55
C THR A 449 -34.50 -31.52 -17.02
N GLY A 450 -33.26 -31.12 -17.30
CA GLY A 450 -32.78 -30.81 -18.65
C GLY A 450 -33.38 -29.54 -19.28
N GLU A 451 -34.22 -28.81 -18.55
CA GLU A 451 -34.92 -27.62 -19.07
C GLU A 451 -34.04 -26.36 -19.01
N THR A 452 -34.12 -25.50 -20.02
CA THR A 452 -33.50 -24.17 -19.96
C THR A 452 -34.34 -23.22 -19.10
N LYS A 453 -33.83 -22.84 -17.92
CA LYS A 453 -34.48 -21.94 -16.96
C LYS A 453 -33.90 -20.52 -17.02
N GLN A 454 -34.66 -19.52 -16.57
CA GLN A 454 -34.13 -18.17 -16.33
C GLN A 454 -33.19 -18.22 -15.12
N ALA A 455 -32.02 -17.58 -15.21
CA ALA A 455 -31.08 -17.56 -14.10
C ALA A 455 -31.43 -16.46 -13.08
N PRO A 456 -31.24 -16.72 -11.77
CA PRO A 456 -31.44 -15.71 -10.73
C PRO A 456 -30.23 -14.74 -10.68
N THR A 457 -30.34 -13.71 -9.84
CA THR A 457 -29.15 -12.97 -9.41
C THR A 457 -28.31 -13.90 -8.52
N MET A 458 -27.05 -14.13 -8.89
CA MET A 458 -26.09 -14.97 -8.16
C MET A 458 -24.89 -14.13 -7.73
N ARG A 459 -24.44 -14.32 -6.49
CA ARG A 459 -23.32 -13.60 -5.89
C ARG A 459 -22.28 -14.56 -5.32
N ALA A 460 -21.04 -14.11 -5.25
CA ALA A 460 -19.94 -14.78 -4.57
C ALA A 460 -18.99 -13.71 -4.01
N ALA A 461 -18.47 -13.93 -2.82
CA ALA A 461 -17.54 -13.00 -2.20
C ALA A 461 -16.49 -13.70 -1.33
N ILE A 462 -15.39 -12.99 -1.08
CA ILE A 462 -14.23 -13.48 -0.33
C ILE A 462 -13.37 -12.31 0.18
N ASN A 463 -12.72 -12.45 1.33
CA ASN A 463 -11.81 -11.46 1.90
C ASN A 463 -10.41 -11.52 1.25
N TYR A 464 -10.33 -11.14 -0.04
CA TYR A 464 -9.11 -11.25 -0.85
C TYR A 464 -7.85 -10.68 -0.17
N THR A 465 -6.82 -11.52 0.01
CA THR A 465 -5.56 -11.19 0.69
C THR A 465 -4.39 -10.86 -0.27
N GLY A 466 -4.55 -11.12 -1.56
CA GLY A 466 -3.54 -10.86 -2.60
C GLY A 466 -3.03 -12.14 -3.28
N GLY A 467 -3.12 -12.19 -4.61
CA GLY A 467 -2.68 -13.35 -5.39
C GLY A 467 -3.32 -13.37 -6.78
N ALA A 468 -3.35 -14.54 -7.43
CA ALA A 468 -4.41 -14.83 -8.39
C ALA A 468 -5.72 -15.06 -7.62
N LEU A 469 -6.86 -14.99 -8.31
CA LEU A 469 -8.17 -15.25 -7.69
C LEU A 469 -9.07 -15.96 -8.71
N LYS A 470 -9.62 -17.11 -8.32
CA LYS A 470 -10.83 -17.67 -8.90
C LYS A 470 -12.00 -17.21 -8.02
N LEU A 471 -13.12 -16.80 -8.63
CA LEU A 471 -14.32 -16.37 -7.90
C LEU A 471 -15.56 -16.65 -8.75
N TYR A 472 -16.29 -17.72 -8.43
CA TYR A 472 -17.39 -18.25 -9.23
C TYR A 472 -18.72 -18.13 -8.49
N ALA A 473 -19.70 -17.45 -9.12
CA ALA A 473 -21.02 -17.29 -8.54
C ALA A 473 -21.91 -18.52 -8.83
N ASN A 474 -22.52 -19.08 -7.80
CA ASN A 474 -23.34 -20.28 -7.83
C ASN A 474 -24.37 -20.28 -6.67
N PRO A 475 -25.33 -21.22 -6.61
CA PRO A 475 -26.34 -21.26 -5.55
C PRO A 475 -25.77 -21.28 -4.13
N LEU A 476 -24.69 -22.03 -3.86
CA LEU A 476 -24.09 -22.14 -2.53
C LEU A 476 -23.36 -20.85 -2.15
N SER A 477 -22.65 -20.23 -3.09
CA SER A 477 -22.00 -18.93 -2.82
C SER A 477 -23.01 -17.80 -2.62
N GLU A 478 -24.20 -17.88 -3.21
CA GLU A 478 -25.31 -16.95 -2.99
C GLU A 478 -25.94 -17.17 -1.60
N ILE A 479 -26.17 -18.43 -1.19
CA ILE A 479 -26.60 -18.76 0.18
C ILE A 479 -25.59 -18.23 1.20
N ALA A 480 -24.30 -18.49 1.02
CA ALA A 480 -23.22 -17.99 1.88
C ALA A 480 -23.17 -16.46 1.94
N TYR A 481 -23.39 -15.79 0.81
CA TYR A 481 -23.42 -14.33 0.73
C TYR A 481 -24.61 -13.72 1.50
N GLN A 482 -25.80 -14.35 1.46
CA GLN A 482 -26.94 -13.94 2.26
C GLN A 482 -26.73 -14.21 3.76
N LEU A 483 -26.23 -15.41 4.12
CA LEU A 483 -25.89 -15.77 5.51
C LEU A 483 -24.79 -14.89 6.12
N ALA A 484 -23.94 -14.27 5.30
CA ALA A 484 -22.95 -13.28 5.74
C ALA A 484 -23.55 -11.91 6.11
N GLY A 485 -24.87 -11.74 6.00
CA GLY A 485 -25.59 -10.50 6.35
C GLY A 485 -25.82 -9.54 5.17
N ALA A 486 -25.71 -10.03 3.93
CA ALA A 486 -26.01 -9.22 2.75
C ALA A 486 -27.53 -9.16 2.48
N PRO A 487 -28.05 -8.06 1.91
CA PRO A 487 -29.47 -7.97 1.56
C PRO A 487 -29.86 -8.97 0.47
N ALA A 488 -30.95 -9.70 0.70
CA ALA A 488 -31.58 -10.63 -0.25
C ALA A 488 -32.27 -9.93 -1.46
N ASP A 489 -32.16 -8.60 -1.59
CA ASP A 489 -32.76 -7.88 -2.71
C ASP A 489 -32.13 -8.31 -4.04
N ASN A 490 -32.99 -8.53 -5.04
CA ASN A 490 -32.65 -9.13 -6.32
C ASN A 490 -31.98 -8.16 -7.31
N THR A 491 -31.89 -6.87 -6.97
CA THR A 491 -31.34 -5.83 -7.85
C THR A 491 -29.84 -5.97 -8.06
N VAL A 492 -29.34 -5.43 -9.19
CA VAL A 492 -27.95 -5.60 -9.67
C VAL A 492 -26.93 -4.75 -8.88
N ASN A 493 -27.20 -4.48 -7.60
CA ASN A 493 -26.48 -3.49 -6.82
C ASN A 493 -25.28 -4.11 -6.10
N THR A 494 -24.13 -4.10 -6.78
CA THR A 494 -22.80 -4.52 -6.26
C THR A 494 -22.24 -3.63 -5.14
N ILE A 495 -23.03 -2.70 -4.61
CA ILE A 495 -22.64 -1.71 -3.62
C ILE A 495 -23.50 -1.89 -2.38
N LEU A 496 -22.85 -2.32 -1.31
CA LEU A 496 -23.43 -2.44 0.03
C LEU A 496 -23.43 -1.07 0.74
N THR A 497 -24.20 -0.91 1.81
CA THR A 497 -23.96 0.17 2.79
C THR A 497 -22.66 -0.11 3.57
N ASP A 498 -22.12 0.90 4.26
CA ASP A 498 -20.91 0.72 5.08
C ASP A 498 -21.11 -0.28 6.24
N SER A 499 -22.35 -0.49 6.70
CA SER A 499 -22.71 -1.50 7.71
C SER A 499 -22.70 -2.90 7.11
N GLU A 500 -23.51 -3.14 6.07
CA GLU A 500 -23.58 -4.44 5.38
C GLU A 500 -22.20 -4.84 4.83
N TYR A 501 -21.43 -3.88 4.29
CA TYR A 501 -20.05 -4.13 3.84
C TYR A 501 -19.15 -4.64 4.97
N SER A 502 -19.31 -4.10 6.18
CA SER A 502 -18.49 -4.49 7.32
C SER A 502 -18.86 -5.91 7.76
N THR A 503 -20.15 -6.17 8.02
CA THR A 503 -20.69 -7.48 8.41
C THR A 503 -20.38 -8.57 7.38
N VAL A 504 -20.57 -8.30 6.08
CA VAL A 504 -20.22 -9.28 5.03
C VAL A 504 -18.71 -9.50 4.94
N LYS A 505 -17.86 -8.46 5.09
CA LYS A 505 -16.39 -8.64 5.11
C LYS A 505 -15.88 -9.32 6.38
N GLU A 506 -16.69 -9.41 7.43
CA GLU A 506 -16.41 -10.13 8.66
C GLU A 506 -16.72 -11.61 8.39
N ASN A 507 -17.98 -11.93 8.10
CA ASN A 507 -18.53 -13.29 8.10
C ASN A 507 -18.25 -14.14 6.84
N ILE A 508 -17.93 -13.54 5.68
CA ILE A 508 -18.08 -14.24 4.39
C ILE A 508 -17.20 -15.49 4.21
N ASP A 509 -15.96 -15.48 4.69
CA ASP A 509 -15.05 -16.61 4.49
C ASP A 509 -15.52 -17.82 5.33
N ASP A 510 -16.07 -17.56 6.53
CA ASP A 510 -16.67 -18.57 7.40
C ASP A 510 -18.00 -19.06 6.83
N LYS A 511 -18.85 -18.17 6.31
CA LYS A 511 -20.12 -18.58 5.66
C LYS A 511 -19.92 -19.37 4.37
N ASN A 512 -18.83 -19.13 3.63
CA ASN A 512 -18.45 -20.01 2.51
C ASN A 512 -18.12 -21.44 3.02
N THR A 513 -17.40 -21.54 4.13
CA THR A 513 -17.00 -22.82 4.76
C THR A 513 -18.21 -23.55 5.38
N GLU A 514 -19.08 -22.78 6.05
CA GLU A 514 -20.33 -23.24 6.67
C GLU A 514 -21.26 -23.90 5.65
N VAL A 515 -21.51 -23.23 4.52
CA VAL A 515 -22.36 -23.76 3.45
C VAL A 515 -21.72 -24.96 2.77
N ALA A 516 -20.38 -25.01 2.64
CA ALA A 516 -19.70 -26.22 2.15
C ALA A 516 -19.99 -27.42 3.07
N SER A 517 -19.96 -27.22 4.40
CA SER A 517 -20.29 -28.27 5.37
C SER A 517 -21.77 -28.66 5.37
N ASP A 518 -22.69 -27.69 5.29
CA ASP A 518 -24.14 -27.94 5.27
C ASP A 518 -24.57 -28.79 4.06
N PHE A 519 -23.85 -28.66 2.93
CA PHE A 519 -24.04 -29.48 1.73
C PHE A 519 -23.23 -30.80 1.73
N GLY A 520 -22.54 -31.13 2.82
CA GLY A 520 -21.76 -32.38 2.96
C GLY A 520 -20.43 -32.40 2.19
N ILE A 521 -19.94 -31.23 1.79
CA ILE A 521 -18.70 -31.03 1.00
C ILE A 521 -17.68 -30.21 1.79
N GLU A 522 -17.54 -30.51 3.08
CA GLU A 522 -16.57 -29.89 4.00
C GLU A 522 -15.16 -29.81 3.37
N GLY A 523 -14.52 -28.64 3.49
CA GLY A 523 -13.19 -28.36 2.93
C GLY A 523 -13.16 -27.94 1.45
N VAL A 524 -14.27 -28.07 0.70
CA VAL A 524 -14.36 -27.59 -0.69
C VAL A 524 -14.50 -26.07 -0.74
N ASP A 525 -13.62 -25.40 -1.48
CA ASP A 525 -13.72 -23.96 -1.74
C ASP A 525 -14.86 -23.66 -2.73
N ILE A 526 -16.08 -23.46 -2.21
CA ILE A 526 -17.30 -23.23 -3.02
C ILE A 526 -17.28 -21.94 -3.86
N VAL A 527 -16.27 -21.08 -3.73
CA VAL A 527 -16.12 -19.84 -4.51
C VAL A 527 -14.90 -19.86 -5.44
N GLY A 528 -13.83 -20.56 -5.09
CA GLY A 528 -12.62 -20.72 -5.90
C GLY A 528 -12.57 -22.00 -6.74
N THR A 529 -13.46 -22.98 -6.49
CA THR A 529 -13.53 -24.24 -7.24
C THR A 529 -14.38 -24.12 -8.51
N GLU A 530 -13.98 -24.81 -9.56
CA GLU A 530 -14.63 -24.82 -10.87
C GLU A 530 -15.29 -26.19 -11.06
N PRO A 531 -16.63 -26.31 -10.90
CA PRO A 531 -17.30 -27.61 -10.85
C PRO A 531 -17.30 -28.32 -12.20
N THR A 532 -17.33 -29.66 -12.15
CA THR A 532 -17.54 -30.53 -13.32
C THR A 532 -18.91 -30.25 -13.96
N ASP A 533 -18.95 -30.04 -15.28
CA ASP A 533 -20.22 -30.03 -16.03
C ASP A 533 -20.77 -31.46 -16.17
N VAL A 534 -21.76 -31.79 -15.34
CA VAL A 534 -22.41 -33.10 -15.29
C VAL A 534 -23.41 -33.34 -16.43
N MET A 535 -23.70 -32.34 -17.26
CA MET A 535 -24.54 -32.48 -18.45
C MET A 535 -23.77 -32.99 -19.68
N GLU A 536 -22.44 -32.97 -19.64
CA GLU A 536 -21.62 -33.55 -20.71
C GLU A 536 -21.45 -35.06 -20.52
N ALA A 537 -21.98 -35.86 -21.45
CA ALA A 537 -21.94 -37.34 -21.44
C ALA A 537 -20.52 -37.95 -21.50
N THR A 538 -19.47 -37.13 -21.55
CA THR A 538 -18.06 -37.54 -21.51
C THR A 538 -17.33 -37.13 -20.22
N ASN A 539 -18.03 -36.57 -19.24
CA ASN A 539 -17.44 -35.81 -18.14
C ASN A 539 -17.90 -36.29 -16.74
N ALA A 540 -17.44 -37.48 -16.34
CA ALA A 540 -17.74 -38.05 -15.03
C ALA A 540 -17.17 -37.21 -13.88
N ALA A 541 -17.97 -36.98 -12.83
CA ALA A 541 -17.52 -36.29 -11.62
C ALA A 541 -16.57 -37.19 -10.81
N GLY A 542 -15.50 -36.60 -10.26
CA GLY A 542 -14.56 -37.30 -9.39
C GLY A 542 -14.89 -37.14 -7.91
N ASP A 543 -14.29 -37.99 -7.07
CA ASP A 543 -14.19 -37.75 -5.62
C ASP A 543 -13.11 -36.70 -5.32
N ASN A 544 -13.30 -35.51 -5.90
CA ASN A 544 -12.48 -34.31 -5.82
C ASN A 544 -13.38 -33.08 -5.63
N ASP A 545 -12.78 -31.93 -5.34
CA ASP A 545 -13.49 -30.70 -5.00
C ASP A 545 -14.40 -30.25 -6.15
N GLU A 546 -13.94 -30.35 -7.40
CA GLU A 546 -14.71 -30.03 -8.60
C GLU A 546 -15.95 -30.93 -8.77
N GLY A 547 -15.82 -32.23 -8.53
CA GLY A 547 -16.93 -33.19 -8.62
C GLY A 547 -17.90 -33.06 -7.44
N LYS A 548 -17.39 -32.90 -6.22
CA LYS A 548 -18.19 -32.67 -5.00
C LYS A 548 -19.05 -31.42 -5.12
N LEU A 549 -18.46 -30.31 -5.58
CA LEU A 549 -19.23 -29.09 -5.83
C LEU A 549 -20.30 -29.34 -6.90
N ALA A 550 -19.96 -29.98 -8.02
CA ALA A 550 -20.94 -30.32 -9.06
C ALA A 550 -22.13 -31.13 -8.52
N VAL A 551 -21.89 -32.11 -7.64
CA VAL A 551 -22.93 -32.94 -6.99
C VAL A 551 -23.76 -32.14 -5.99
N ALA A 552 -23.16 -31.30 -5.15
CA ALA A 552 -23.88 -30.43 -4.24
C ALA A 552 -24.76 -29.42 -5.01
N LEU A 553 -24.25 -28.87 -6.11
CA LEU A 553 -25.03 -28.04 -7.01
C LEU A 553 -26.15 -28.84 -7.70
N ALA A 554 -25.92 -30.10 -8.10
CA ALA A 554 -26.94 -31.00 -8.65
C ALA A 554 -28.11 -31.19 -7.69
N ALA A 555 -27.84 -31.40 -6.40
CA ALA A 555 -28.86 -31.49 -5.37
C ALA A 555 -29.76 -30.24 -5.31
N VAL A 556 -29.23 -29.02 -5.45
CA VAL A 556 -30.05 -27.79 -5.49
C VAL A 556 -31.07 -27.78 -6.64
N SER A 557 -30.70 -28.29 -7.83
CA SER A 557 -31.65 -28.41 -8.96
C SER A 557 -32.74 -29.43 -8.69
N GLN A 558 -32.42 -30.54 -8.00
CA GLN A 558 -33.43 -31.53 -7.61
C GLN A 558 -34.39 -30.92 -6.55
N ILE A 559 -33.88 -30.12 -5.60
CA ILE A 559 -34.72 -29.38 -4.63
C ILE A 559 -35.68 -28.41 -5.35
N ASP A 560 -35.24 -27.67 -6.39
CA ASP A 560 -36.13 -26.80 -7.21
C ASP A 560 -37.13 -27.58 -8.07
N LYS A 561 -36.80 -28.81 -8.45
CA LYS A 561 -37.68 -29.72 -9.20
C LYS A 561 -38.78 -30.33 -8.32
N ASP A 562 -38.45 -30.70 -7.08
CA ASP A 562 -39.38 -31.30 -6.13
C ASP A 562 -40.22 -30.25 -5.38
N ASN A 563 -39.77 -28.99 -5.35
CA ASN A 563 -40.56 -27.88 -4.84
C ASN A 563 -41.74 -27.54 -5.78
N THR A 564 -42.92 -27.37 -5.18
CA THR A 564 -44.13 -26.89 -5.89
C THR A 564 -43.97 -25.51 -6.54
N ASN A 565 -43.07 -24.67 -6.01
CA ASN A 565 -42.73 -23.35 -6.54
C ASN A 565 -41.40 -23.43 -7.32
N ARG A 566 -41.49 -23.78 -8.62
CA ARG A 566 -40.35 -23.97 -9.56
C ARG A 566 -39.61 -22.66 -9.93
N VAL A 567 -39.13 -21.93 -8.92
CA VAL A 567 -38.41 -20.65 -9.05
C VAL A 567 -37.23 -20.67 -8.10
N ILE A 568 -36.06 -20.98 -8.64
CA ILE A 568 -34.77 -21.13 -7.95
C ILE A 568 -34.41 -20.01 -6.95
N THR A 569 -34.86 -18.75 -7.16
CA THR A 569 -34.70 -17.67 -6.17
C THR A 569 -35.44 -17.93 -4.85
N LEU A 570 -36.65 -18.51 -4.91
CA LEU A 570 -37.40 -18.89 -3.72
C LEU A 570 -36.70 -20.06 -3.01
N VAL A 571 -36.24 -21.04 -3.77
CA VAL A 571 -35.50 -22.22 -3.25
C VAL A 571 -34.21 -21.81 -2.54
N ILE A 572 -33.46 -20.85 -3.09
CA ILE A 572 -32.26 -20.29 -2.44
C ILE A 572 -32.63 -19.61 -1.11
N ASN A 573 -33.68 -18.81 -1.08
CA ASN A 573 -34.11 -18.12 0.15
C ASN A 573 -34.67 -19.11 1.20
N GLU A 574 -35.43 -20.12 0.77
CA GLU A 574 -35.89 -21.22 1.61
C GLU A 574 -34.70 -22.02 2.18
N LEU A 575 -33.63 -22.23 1.42
CA LEU A 575 -32.38 -22.86 1.89
C LEU A 575 -31.58 -21.97 2.86
N VAL A 576 -31.59 -20.64 2.71
CA VAL A 576 -30.98 -19.69 3.67
C VAL A 576 -31.69 -19.73 5.03
N GLU A 577 -33.01 -19.93 5.05
CA GLU A 577 -33.78 -20.07 6.30
C GLU A 577 -33.79 -21.52 6.85
N ASN A 578 -33.40 -22.52 6.05
CA ASN A 578 -33.47 -23.94 6.40
C ASN A 578 -32.43 -24.33 7.47
N LYS A 579 -32.89 -24.92 8.58
CA LYS A 579 -32.00 -25.41 9.65
C LYS A 579 -31.56 -26.86 9.48
N ASP A 580 -32.10 -27.60 8.49
CA ASP A 580 -31.67 -28.95 8.09
C ASP A 580 -31.39 -29.03 6.58
N ILE A 581 -30.46 -28.19 6.11
CA ILE A 581 -29.91 -28.29 4.75
C ILE A 581 -29.33 -29.71 4.54
N THR A 582 -28.66 -30.27 5.54
CA THR A 582 -28.09 -31.63 5.53
C THR A 582 -29.09 -32.72 5.13
N GLY A 583 -30.23 -32.81 5.82
CA GLY A 583 -31.29 -33.77 5.51
C GLY A 583 -31.95 -33.50 4.16
N THR A 584 -32.11 -32.22 3.81
CA THR A 584 -32.69 -31.78 2.53
C THR A 584 -31.82 -32.18 1.34
N VAL A 585 -30.50 -31.95 1.42
CA VAL A 585 -29.51 -32.34 0.41
C VAL A 585 -29.38 -33.87 0.33
N LYS A 586 -29.39 -34.57 1.47
CA LYS A 586 -29.37 -36.04 1.50
C LYS A 586 -30.58 -36.65 0.79
N GLN A 587 -31.77 -36.10 1.00
CA GLN A 587 -32.98 -36.53 0.30
C GLN A 587 -32.87 -36.25 -1.21
N ALA A 588 -32.47 -35.03 -1.60
CA ALA A 588 -32.27 -34.68 -3.01
C ALA A 588 -31.24 -35.57 -3.74
N LEU A 589 -30.17 -36.01 -3.07
CA LEU A 589 -29.20 -36.96 -3.65
C LEU A 589 -29.77 -38.38 -3.84
N ILE A 590 -30.71 -38.80 -2.99
CA ILE A 590 -31.48 -40.05 -3.17
C ILE A 590 -32.46 -39.89 -4.34
N ASP A 591 -33.15 -38.75 -4.43
CA ASP A 591 -34.15 -38.51 -5.47
C ASP A 591 -33.52 -38.35 -6.87
N ILE A 592 -32.32 -37.77 -7.00
CA ILE A 592 -31.58 -37.78 -8.28
C ILE A 592 -31.34 -39.22 -8.77
N ALA A 593 -30.85 -40.10 -7.89
CA ALA A 593 -30.57 -41.50 -8.22
C ALA A 593 -31.86 -42.29 -8.54
N GLY A 594 -32.99 -41.94 -7.92
CA GLY A 594 -34.28 -42.58 -8.12
C GLY A 594 -35.18 -42.00 -9.22
N SER A 595 -34.85 -40.86 -9.83
CA SER A 595 -35.79 -40.14 -10.70
C SER A 595 -35.80 -40.61 -12.16
N ASP A 596 -36.94 -41.12 -12.62
CA ASP A 596 -37.25 -41.37 -14.04
C ASP A 596 -37.21 -40.10 -14.94
N THR A 597 -37.01 -38.91 -14.37
CA THR A 597 -37.05 -37.62 -15.08
C THR A 597 -35.78 -36.77 -14.98
N THR A 598 -34.78 -37.22 -14.23
CA THR A 598 -33.41 -36.64 -14.31
C THR A 598 -32.71 -37.21 -15.55
N PRO A 599 -31.94 -36.41 -16.32
CA PRO A 599 -31.14 -36.92 -17.44
C PRO A 599 -30.23 -38.08 -17.01
N GLU A 600 -30.10 -39.11 -17.85
CA GLU A 600 -29.34 -40.32 -17.49
C GLU A 600 -27.84 -40.02 -17.40
N GLU A 601 -27.37 -39.13 -18.29
CA GLU A 601 -26.01 -38.59 -18.29
C GLU A 601 -25.62 -38.00 -16.92
N VAL A 602 -26.54 -37.27 -16.27
CA VAL A 602 -26.29 -36.67 -14.95
C VAL A 602 -26.17 -37.76 -13.89
N LYS A 603 -27.03 -38.79 -13.92
CA LYS A 603 -26.97 -39.91 -12.96
C LYS A 603 -25.65 -40.66 -13.09
N GLU A 604 -25.31 -41.09 -14.31
CA GLU A 604 -24.06 -41.80 -14.59
C GLU A 604 -22.82 -40.97 -14.20
N ASN A 605 -22.85 -39.66 -14.47
CA ASN A 605 -21.76 -38.76 -14.11
C ASN A 605 -21.60 -38.54 -12.60
N ILE A 606 -22.67 -38.64 -11.78
CA ILE A 606 -22.59 -38.32 -10.33
C ILE A 606 -22.69 -39.50 -9.36
N GLU A 607 -23.17 -40.68 -9.76
CA GLU A 607 -23.53 -41.78 -8.83
C GLU A 607 -22.46 -42.06 -7.76
N THR A 608 -21.19 -42.20 -8.17
CA THR A 608 -20.07 -42.50 -7.26
C THR A 608 -19.82 -41.37 -6.25
N VAL A 609 -19.94 -40.11 -6.68
CA VAL A 609 -19.67 -38.93 -5.84
C VAL A 609 -20.86 -38.61 -4.94
N ALA A 610 -22.09 -38.85 -5.40
CA ALA A 610 -23.29 -38.75 -4.58
C ALA A 610 -23.26 -39.69 -3.37
N VAL A 611 -22.70 -40.91 -3.52
CA VAL A 611 -22.47 -41.83 -2.40
C VAL A 611 -21.41 -41.31 -1.42
N ALA A 612 -20.35 -40.67 -1.91
CA ALA A 612 -19.33 -40.05 -1.05
C ALA A 612 -19.91 -38.88 -0.24
N VAL A 613 -20.65 -37.97 -0.88
CA VAL A 613 -21.31 -36.83 -0.19
C VAL A 613 -22.38 -37.32 0.80
N GLN A 614 -23.20 -38.32 0.45
CA GLN A 614 -24.14 -38.94 1.41
C GLN A 614 -23.44 -39.59 2.61
N SER A 615 -22.21 -40.07 2.44
CA SER A 615 -21.40 -40.61 3.54
C SER A 615 -20.94 -39.48 4.48
N SER A 616 -20.44 -38.36 3.94
CA SER A 616 -20.10 -37.16 4.72
C SER A 616 -21.31 -36.62 5.51
N ILE A 617 -22.47 -36.47 4.85
CA ILE A 617 -23.70 -36.01 5.53
C ILE A 617 -24.11 -36.98 6.64
N THR A 618 -23.86 -38.28 6.48
CA THR A 618 -24.17 -39.27 7.52
C THR A 618 -23.24 -39.13 8.73
N ILE A 619 -21.95 -38.87 8.54
CA ILE A 619 -21.01 -38.54 9.64
C ILE A 619 -21.49 -37.30 10.41
N ILE A 620 -21.85 -36.23 9.69
CA ILE A 620 -22.42 -35.01 10.27
C ILE A 620 -23.71 -35.32 11.05
N THR A 621 -24.61 -36.13 10.49
CA THR A 621 -25.87 -36.53 11.13
C THR A 621 -25.64 -37.33 12.43
N ASP A 622 -24.61 -38.19 12.46
CA ASP A 622 -24.26 -38.98 13.66
C ASP A 622 -23.60 -38.10 14.74
N ALA A 623 -22.81 -37.10 14.35
CA ALA A 623 -22.23 -36.12 15.26
C ALA A 623 -23.31 -35.16 15.85
N VAL A 624 -24.24 -34.68 15.01
CA VAL A 624 -25.45 -33.94 15.45
C VAL A 624 -26.26 -34.77 16.46
N ASN A 625 -26.49 -36.07 16.18
CA ASN A 625 -27.16 -36.96 17.13
C ASN A 625 -26.38 -37.20 18.42
N THR A 626 -25.04 -37.15 18.37
CA THR A 626 -24.18 -37.22 19.55
C THR A 626 -24.34 -35.96 20.42
N ILE A 627 -24.28 -34.76 19.83
CA ILE A 627 -24.53 -33.48 20.54
C ILE A 627 -25.95 -33.43 21.14
N ARG A 628 -26.94 -33.98 20.42
CA ARG A 628 -28.33 -34.05 20.85
C ARG A 628 -28.55 -34.97 22.07
N THR A 629 -27.76 -36.04 22.21
CA THR A 629 -28.03 -37.13 23.17
C THR A 629 -26.99 -37.33 24.28
N ALA A 630 -25.77 -36.81 24.12
CA ALA A 630 -24.74 -36.87 25.15
C ALA A 630 -25.04 -35.96 26.35
N ASP A 631 -24.40 -36.23 27.48
CA ASP A 631 -24.23 -35.21 28.52
C ASP A 631 -23.34 -34.10 27.95
N ALA A 632 -23.90 -32.90 27.77
CA ALA A 632 -23.17 -31.79 27.18
C ALA A 632 -21.95 -31.36 28.02
N ALA A 633 -21.88 -31.70 29.32
CA ALA A 633 -20.66 -31.53 30.11
C ALA A 633 -19.47 -32.41 29.65
N THR A 634 -19.70 -33.36 28.72
CA THR A 634 -18.71 -34.30 28.18
C THR A 634 -18.39 -34.11 26.69
N LEU A 635 -19.04 -33.15 26.02
CA LEU A 635 -18.78 -32.86 24.61
C LEU A 635 -17.42 -32.16 24.41
N ALA A 636 -16.66 -32.64 23.43
CA ALA A 636 -15.38 -32.09 23.01
C ALA A 636 -15.52 -31.32 21.68
N ILE A 637 -14.57 -30.44 21.37
CA ILE A 637 -14.60 -29.56 20.19
C ILE A 637 -14.70 -30.37 18.90
N GLU A 638 -13.99 -31.50 18.83
CA GLU A 638 -13.98 -32.42 17.70
C GLU A 638 -15.38 -33.00 17.41
N THR A 639 -16.29 -33.01 18.39
CA THR A 639 -17.69 -33.43 18.18
C THR A 639 -18.51 -32.33 17.49
N TYR A 640 -18.22 -31.05 17.78
CA TYR A 640 -18.83 -29.91 17.09
C TYR A 640 -18.27 -29.76 15.66
N ILE A 641 -16.95 -29.88 15.49
CA ILE A 641 -16.31 -29.86 14.16
C ILE A 641 -16.83 -31.02 13.30
N ALA A 642 -16.89 -32.25 13.82
CA ALA A 642 -17.48 -33.39 13.09
C ALA A 642 -18.98 -33.25 12.80
N ALA A 643 -19.68 -32.32 13.46
CA ALA A 643 -21.06 -31.93 13.18
C ALA A 643 -21.17 -30.73 12.23
N GLY A 644 -20.09 -30.30 11.57
CA GLY A 644 -20.10 -29.19 10.62
C GLY A 644 -20.25 -27.80 11.25
N ILE A 645 -19.72 -27.64 12.47
CA ILE A 645 -19.72 -26.39 13.22
C ILE A 645 -18.29 -25.84 13.30
N ILE A 646 -18.10 -24.62 12.79
CA ILE A 646 -16.87 -23.83 12.94
C ILE A 646 -16.68 -23.52 14.43
N PHE A 647 -15.48 -23.79 14.97
CA PHE A 647 -15.19 -23.73 16.40
C PHE A 647 -13.68 -23.64 16.65
N ASP A 648 -13.18 -22.44 16.91
CA ASP A 648 -11.75 -22.16 16.77
C ASP A 648 -11.00 -21.99 18.10
N GLU A 649 -11.69 -21.61 19.18
CA GLU A 649 -11.06 -21.39 20.50
C GLU A 649 -11.64 -22.25 21.65
N GLU A 650 -10.82 -23.20 22.13
CA GLU A 650 -11.10 -24.12 23.25
C GLU A 650 -11.60 -23.44 24.53
N LYS A 651 -11.21 -22.18 24.78
CA LYS A 651 -11.65 -21.39 25.95
C LYS A 651 -13.17 -21.27 26.06
N TYR A 652 -13.91 -21.37 24.95
CA TYR A 652 -15.36 -21.20 24.92
C TYR A 652 -16.14 -22.50 25.13
N LEU A 653 -15.52 -23.68 25.00
CA LEU A 653 -16.18 -24.99 25.10
C LEU A 653 -17.02 -25.12 26.38
N ALA A 654 -16.52 -24.63 27.51
CA ALA A 654 -17.26 -24.65 28.77
C ALA A 654 -18.54 -23.78 28.76
N LYS A 655 -18.55 -22.64 28.04
CA LYS A 655 -19.74 -21.80 27.87
C LYS A 655 -20.74 -22.43 26.88
N VAL A 656 -20.23 -22.98 25.77
CA VAL A 656 -21.03 -23.67 24.75
C VAL A 656 -21.73 -24.88 25.36
N ASN A 657 -20.99 -25.76 26.02
CA ASN A 657 -21.52 -26.93 26.71
C ASN A 657 -22.56 -26.54 27.78
N ALA A 658 -22.38 -25.41 28.49
CA ALA A 658 -23.37 -24.90 29.44
C ALA A 658 -24.67 -24.42 28.77
N ALA A 659 -24.62 -23.85 27.55
CA ALA A 659 -25.83 -23.55 26.77
C ALA A 659 -26.54 -24.85 26.33
N PHE A 660 -25.79 -25.84 25.83
CA PHE A 660 -26.33 -27.14 25.41
C PHE A 660 -26.91 -28.00 26.55
N LEU A 661 -26.56 -27.73 27.81
CA LEU A 661 -27.21 -28.30 29.01
C LEU A 661 -28.59 -27.68 29.30
N LEU A 662 -28.86 -26.45 28.83
CA LEU A 662 -30.11 -25.73 29.07
C LEU A 662 -31.10 -25.87 27.90
N THR A 663 -30.61 -26.16 26.69
CA THR A 663 -31.42 -26.34 25.48
C THR A 663 -31.99 -27.77 25.36
N GLN A 664 -33.28 -27.88 25.01
CA GLN A 664 -33.97 -29.17 24.85
C GLN A 664 -33.48 -29.94 23.62
N ALA A 665 -33.90 -31.21 23.47
CA ALA A 665 -33.36 -32.10 22.43
C ALA A 665 -33.89 -31.76 21.02
N GLU A 666 -35.15 -31.36 20.95
CA GLU A 666 -35.87 -30.84 19.77
C GLU A 666 -35.37 -29.47 19.30
N ASP A 667 -34.63 -28.76 20.16
CA ASP A 667 -34.05 -27.46 19.88
C ASP A 667 -32.57 -27.59 19.42
N LYS A 668 -32.03 -28.83 19.32
CA LYS A 668 -30.64 -29.14 18.90
C LYS A 668 -30.54 -30.41 18.05
N ASP A 669 -31.58 -30.72 17.28
CA ASP A 669 -31.68 -31.92 16.44
C ASP A 669 -31.19 -31.76 14.99
N THR A 670 -30.81 -30.54 14.60
CA THR A 670 -30.25 -30.23 13.28
C THR A 670 -28.97 -29.40 13.39
N ILE A 671 -28.13 -29.45 12.35
CA ILE A 671 -26.87 -28.68 12.27
C ILE A 671 -27.11 -27.17 12.44
N GLY A 672 -28.10 -26.59 11.75
CA GLY A 672 -28.41 -25.16 11.82
C GLY A 672 -28.87 -24.71 13.20
N LYS A 673 -29.62 -25.55 13.94
CA LYS A 673 -30.03 -25.25 15.33
C LYS A 673 -28.86 -25.34 16.31
N ILE A 674 -28.00 -26.34 16.16
CA ILE A 674 -26.75 -26.46 16.93
C ILE A 674 -25.89 -25.21 16.70
N ARG A 675 -25.79 -24.73 15.46
CA ARG A 675 -25.08 -23.51 15.11
C ARG A 675 -25.71 -22.26 15.73
N ASP A 676 -27.03 -22.12 15.69
CA ASP A 676 -27.74 -21.02 16.37
C ASP A 676 -27.45 -21.00 17.88
N ILE A 677 -27.32 -22.17 18.53
CA ILE A 677 -26.95 -22.27 19.96
C ILE A 677 -25.49 -21.85 20.17
N VAL A 678 -24.55 -22.29 19.35
CA VAL A 678 -23.13 -21.88 19.45
C VAL A 678 -22.99 -20.37 19.29
N ASN A 679 -23.59 -19.80 18.25
CA ASN A 679 -23.57 -18.35 17.97
C ASN A 679 -24.36 -17.51 19.00
N SER A 680 -25.16 -18.16 19.87
CA SER A 680 -25.84 -17.51 21.00
C SER A 680 -24.96 -17.37 22.25
N VAL A 681 -23.74 -17.94 22.24
CA VAL A 681 -22.85 -17.98 23.40
C VAL A 681 -22.25 -16.60 23.69
N VAL A 682 -22.20 -16.27 24.98
CA VAL A 682 -22.37 -14.87 25.42
C VAL A 682 -21.04 -14.18 25.79
N PHE A 683 -20.84 -12.99 25.23
CA PHE A 683 -19.89 -11.99 25.71
C PHE A 683 -20.43 -11.28 26.96
N GLU A 684 -19.65 -11.23 28.04
CA GLU A 684 -20.09 -10.57 29.28
C GLU A 684 -19.70 -9.08 29.30
N ILE A 685 -20.69 -8.19 29.25
CA ILE A 685 -20.48 -6.76 29.47
C ILE A 685 -20.55 -6.48 30.98
N ILE A 686 -19.57 -5.74 31.53
CA ILE A 686 -19.55 -5.29 32.91
C ILE A 686 -19.59 -3.76 32.94
N ILE A 687 -20.60 -3.18 33.58
CA ILE A 687 -20.68 -1.72 33.82
C ILE A 687 -20.10 -1.40 35.20
N GLY A 688 -19.39 -0.27 35.35
CA GLY A 688 -18.86 0.12 36.66
C GLY A 688 -18.30 1.55 36.77
N ASP A 689 -18.20 2.01 38.02
CA ASP A 689 -17.34 3.12 38.43
C ASP A 689 -15.92 2.54 38.68
N PRO A 690 -14.83 3.15 38.17
CA PRO A 690 -13.46 2.68 38.41
C PRO A 690 -13.07 2.59 39.90
N ASP A 691 -13.68 3.38 40.78
CA ASP A 691 -13.44 3.31 42.23
C ASP A 691 -14.41 2.36 42.97
N ASN A 692 -15.54 1.95 42.35
CA ASN A 692 -16.52 1.04 42.95
C ASN A 692 -17.48 0.39 41.92
N PRO A 693 -17.06 -0.69 41.21
CA PRO A 693 -17.84 -1.26 40.10
C PRO A 693 -19.10 -2.01 40.56
N ILE A 694 -20.26 -1.55 40.11
CA ILE A 694 -21.55 -2.25 40.27
C ILE A 694 -21.73 -3.19 39.06
N ALA A 695 -21.06 -4.35 39.12
CA ALA A 695 -21.10 -5.33 38.04
C ALA A 695 -22.55 -5.78 37.73
N GLN A 696 -23.05 -5.34 36.58
CA GLN A 696 -24.30 -5.79 35.99
C GLN A 696 -23.97 -6.44 34.65
N ASN A 697 -24.17 -7.75 34.56
CA ASN A 697 -23.84 -8.54 33.38
C ASN A 697 -24.98 -8.46 32.36
N PHE A 698 -24.64 -8.24 31.10
CA PHE A 698 -25.61 -8.25 29.98
C PHE A 698 -25.24 -9.30 28.94
N THR A 699 -26.27 -9.88 28.33
CA THR A 699 -26.15 -10.86 27.25
C THR A 699 -26.34 -10.15 25.90
N VAL A 700 -25.45 -10.41 24.95
CA VAL A 700 -25.55 -9.93 23.57
C VAL A 700 -25.21 -11.06 22.61
N PRO A 701 -26.03 -11.30 21.56
CA PRO A 701 -25.70 -12.24 20.48
C PRO A 701 -24.44 -11.83 19.72
N GLU A 702 -23.68 -12.82 19.26
CA GLU A 702 -22.61 -12.65 18.30
C GLU A 702 -23.15 -12.22 16.93
N ASN A 703 -22.34 -11.54 16.11
CA ASN A 703 -22.59 -11.18 14.69
C ASN A 703 -23.85 -10.36 14.36
N SER A 704 -24.76 -10.16 15.33
CA SER A 704 -26.02 -9.42 15.23
C SER A 704 -26.16 -8.30 16.30
N ALA A 705 -25.06 -7.96 16.97
CA ALA A 705 -25.08 -7.04 18.13
C ALA A 705 -25.41 -5.57 17.78
N THR A 706 -25.18 -5.14 16.54
CA THR A 706 -25.33 -3.75 16.10
C THR A 706 -26.77 -3.24 16.30
N GLY A 707 -26.92 -2.20 17.12
CA GLY A 707 -28.22 -1.59 17.45
C GLY A 707 -28.92 -2.17 18.68
N ILE A 708 -28.37 -3.22 19.31
CA ILE A 708 -28.95 -3.80 20.54
C ILE A 708 -28.72 -2.86 21.73
N LEU A 709 -29.80 -2.61 22.49
CA LEU A 709 -29.77 -1.91 23.77
C LEU A 709 -29.21 -2.84 24.85
N VAL A 710 -28.00 -2.55 25.32
CA VAL A 710 -27.25 -3.37 26.30
C VAL A 710 -27.21 -2.78 27.71
N GLY A 711 -28.02 -1.76 27.98
CA GLY A 711 -28.19 -1.19 29.32
C GLY A 711 -28.76 0.23 29.29
N THR A 712 -29.25 0.69 30.44
CA THR A 712 -29.70 2.09 30.63
C THR A 712 -29.22 2.60 31.99
N VAL A 713 -28.55 3.75 32.00
CA VAL A 713 -27.97 4.34 33.23
C VAL A 713 -29.06 5.01 34.07
N ILE A 714 -29.49 4.35 35.15
CA ILE A 714 -30.46 4.90 36.10
C ILE A 714 -29.75 5.80 37.11
N THR A 715 -30.11 7.09 37.15
CA THR A 715 -29.52 8.07 38.08
C THR A 715 -30.53 8.62 39.09
N THR A 716 -30.09 8.93 40.31
CA THR A 716 -30.91 9.52 41.39
C THR A 716 -30.98 11.07 41.35
N GLY A 717 -30.73 11.66 40.18
CA GLY A 717 -30.77 13.11 39.95
C GLY A 717 -31.00 13.43 38.47
N ASN A 718 -30.85 14.71 38.10
CA ASN A 718 -31.09 15.20 36.73
C ASN A 718 -29.76 15.53 36.02
N PRO A 719 -29.07 14.56 35.40
CA PRO A 719 -27.96 14.84 34.50
C PRO A 719 -28.44 15.53 33.21
N THR A 720 -27.56 16.28 32.56
CA THR A 720 -27.80 16.93 31.26
C THR A 720 -27.24 16.16 30.07
N GLY A 721 -26.64 14.99 30.32
CA GLY A 721 -26.13 14.06 29.31
C GLY A 721 -25.16 13.06 29.90
N PHE A 722 -24.81 12.03 29.13
CA PHE A 722 -23.86 10.98 29.52
C PHE A 722 -22.75 10.83 28.48
N SER A 723 -21.65 10.19 28.86
CA SER A 723 -20.55 9.83 27.97
C SER A 723 -19.82 8.59 28.49
N ILE A 724 -19.52 7.63 27.61
CA ILE A 724 -18.52 6.59 27.88
C ILE A 724 -17.16 7.27 27.84
N VAL A 725 -16.34 7.06 28.89
CA VAL A 725 -15.02 7.69 29.05
C VAL A 725 -13.88 6.67 28.96
N HIS A 726 -14.20 5.39 29.19
CA HIS A 726 -13.25 4.29 29.12
C HIS A 726 -13.96 3.00 28.71
N ILE A 727 -13.26 2.15 27.96
CA ILE A 727 -13.65 0.78 27.64
C ILE A 727 -12.42 -0.09 27.91
N ASP A 728 -12.54 -1.08 28.79
CA ASP A 728 -11.52 -2.10 29.05
C ASP A 728 -11.72 -3.33 28.17
N GLU A 729 -10.61 -3.91 27.75
CA GLU A 729 -10.49 -5.12 26.95
C GLU A 729 -9.42 -6.01 27.61
N PRO A 730 -9.81 -7.04 28.40
CA PRO A 730 -8.88 -7.82 29.20
C PRO A 730 -7.77 -8.46 28.36
N GLY A 731 -6.55 -7.92 28.49
CA GLY A 731 -5.35 -8.40 27.80
C GLY A 731 -4.67 -7.38 26.87
N ARG A 732 -5.34 -6.31 26.45
CA ARG A 732 -4.67 -5.19 25.75
C ARG A 732 -4.12 -4.16 26.72
N SER A 733 -3.03 -3.50 26.32
CA SER A 733 -2.40 -2.43 27.10
C SER A 733 -2.74 -1.05 26.53
N TYR A 734 -3.13 -0.14 27.40
CA TYR A 734 -3.76 1.14 27.04
C TYR A 734 -2.87 2.17 26.35
N ASN A 735 -2.86 2.20 25.02
CA ASN A 735 -2.60 3.41 24.22
C ASN A 735 -2.97 3.27 22.72
N ASN A 736 -4.26 3.15 22.39
CA ASN A 736 -4.74 3.50 21.03
C ASN A 736 -6.21 3.96 21.01
N LEU A 737 -6.48 4.97 20.17
CA LEU A 737 -7.80 5.58 19.93
C LEU A 737 -8.60 4.76 18.91
N GLY A 738 -9.02 3.57 19.30
CA GLY A 738 -9.66 2.60 18.38
C GLY A 738 -10.75 1.71 18.98
N ILE A 739 -11.00 1.79 20.29
CA ILE A 739 -12.07 1.02 20.98
C ILE A 739 -13.34 1.88 21.14
N ASP A 740 -13.21 3.20 21.03
CA ASP A 740 -14.18 4.29 21.19
C ASP A 740 -15.42 4.24 20.25
N SER A 741 -15.68 3.10 19.59
CA SER A 741 -16.75 2.90 18.58
C SER A 741 -17.45 1.54 18.62
N VAL A 742 -17.18 0.70 19.63
CA VAL A 742 -17.94 -0.57 19.86
C VAL A 742 -19.25 -0.32 20.61
N PHE A 743 -19.29 0.72 21.45
CA PHE A 743 -20.46 1.12 22.23
C PHE A 743 -20.70 2.63 22.12
N VAL A 744 -21.96 3.04 22.09
CA VAL A 744 -22.39 4.44 22.26
C VAL A 744 -23.36 4.56 23.44
N ILE A 745 -23.43 5.76 24.02
CA ILE A 745 -24.45 6.12 25.02
C ILE A 745 -25.17 7.39 24.56
N ASP A 746 -26.50 7.41 24.68
CA ASP A 746 -27.32 8.56 24.28
C ASP A 746 -27.52 9.58 25.42
N SER A 747 -28.25 10.66 25.14
CA SER A 747 -28.56 11.69 26.14
C SER A 747 -29.56 11.26 27.22
N ALA A 748 -30.28 10.15 27.04
CA ALA A 748 -31.15 9.55 28.04
C ALA A 748 -30.43 8.49 28.90
N GLY A 749 -29.19 8.12 28.54
CA GLY A 749 -28.38 7.12 29.23
C GLY A 749 -28.56 5.70 28.71
N ALA A 750 -29.20 5.52 27.56
CA ALA A 750 -29.32 4.22 26.87
C ALA A 750 -27.99 3.87 26.19
N ILE A 751 -27.50 2.65 26.40
CA ILE A 751 -26.23 2.14 25.90
C ILE A 751 -26.50 1.15 24.76
N THR A 752 -25.95 1.43 23.58
CA THR A 752 -26.20 0.64 22.37
C THR A 752 -24.88 0.18 21.77
N VAL A 753 -24.83 -1.07 21.30
CA VAL A 753 -23.68 -1.62 20.58
C VAL A 753 -23.67 -1.13 19.12
N THR A 754 -22.49 -0.76 18.59
CA THR A 754 -22.33 -0.15 17.26
C THR A 754 -21.47 -0.93 16.27
N ALA A 755 -20.99 -2.11 16.66
CA ALA A 755 -20.35 -3.09 15.79
C ALA A 755 -20.71 -4.50 16.28
N PRO A 756 -20.62 -5.56 15.44
CA PRO A 756 -20.78 -6.92 15.91
C PRO A 756 -19.71 -7.31 16.95
N PHE A 757 -19.99 -8.38 17.71
CA PHE A 757 -18.95 -9.12 18.44
C PHE A 757 -18.59 -10.37 17.64
N ASP A 758 -17.35 -10.82 17.82
CA ASP A 758 -16.63 -11.81 17.01
C ASP A 758 -15.99 -12.84 17.97
N PHE A 759 -16.33 -14.12 17.82
CA PHE A 759 -15.81 -15.23 18.63
C PHE A 759 -14.28 -15.37 18.50
N GLU A 760 -13.73 -15.08 17.32
CA GLU A 760 -12.29 -15.19 16.98
C GLU A 760 -11.44 -14.10 17.62
N SER A 761 -12.10 -13.12 18.23
CA SER A 761 -11.44 -12.16 19.08
C SER A 761 -10.96 -12.82 20.39
N SER A 762 -9.80 -12.38 20.88
CA SER A 762 -9.31 -12.77 22.21
C SER A 762 -10.14 -12.18 23.37
N VAL A 763 -11.36 -11.68 23.11
CA VAL A 763 -12.06 -10.69 23.94
C VAL A 763 -13.38 -11.25 24.46
N THR A 764 -13.36 -11.83 25.66
CA THR A 764 -14.55 -12.50 26.22
C THR A 764 -15.48 -11.58 27.02
N SER A 765 -15.05 -10.34 27.28
CA SER A 765 -15.78 -9.33 28.06
C SER A 765 -15.28 -7.91 27.83
N TYR A 766 -16.12 -6.92 28.12
CA TYR A 766 -15.79 -5.49 28.08
C TYR A 766 -16.20 -4.80 29.39
N THR A 767 -15.37 -3.89 29.90
CA THR A 767 -15.72 -3.03 31.06
C THR A 767 -15.99 -1.60 30.61
N LEU A 768 -17.16 -1.03 30.89
CA LEU A 768 -17.51 0.35 30.50
C LEU A 768 -17.49 1.31 31.70
N THR A 769 -16.66 2.35 31.62
CA THR A 769 -16.70 3.49 32.54
C THR A 769 -17.54 4.62 31.95
N ILE A 770 -18.60 5.01 32.65
CA ILE A 770 -19.56 6.02 32.20
C ILE A 770 -19.51 7.24 33.11
N GLN A 771 -19.47 8.44 32.52
CA GLN A 771 -19.56 9.71 33.23
C GLN A 771 -20.91 10.40 32.93
N ALA A 772 -21.62 10.81 33.98
CA ALA A 772 -22.81 11.65 33.87
C ALA A 772 -22.43 13.13 34.00
N THR A 773 -22.90 13.96 33.07
CA THR A 773 -22.73 15.42 33.14
C THR A 773 -23.80 16.02 34.03
N LYS A 774 -23.38 16.70 35.11
CA LYS A 774 -24.30 17.33 36.06
C LYS A 774 -24.89 18.64 35.50
N GLY A 775 -26.22 18.74 35.47
CA GLY A 775 -26.93 20.00 35.31
C GLY A 775 -26.73 20.94 36.51
N GLY A 776 -26.73 22.25 36.25
CA GLY A 776 -26.48 23.30 37.26
C GLY A 776 -27.53 23.36 38.37
#